data_AF-A0A9P8ET94-F1
#
_entry.id   AF-A0A9P8ET94-F1
#
_cell.length_a   1.000
_cell.length_b   1.000
_cell.length_c   1.000
_cell.angle_alpha   90.00
_cell.angle_beta   90.00
_cell.angle_gamma   90.00
#
_symmetry.space_group_name_H-M   'P 1'
#
loop_
_entity.id
_entity.type
_entity.pdbx_description
1 polymer ?
#
loop_
_entity_poly.entity_id
_entity_poly.type
_entity_poly.pdbx_seq_one_letter_code
_entity_poly.pdbx_strand_id
1 'polypeptide(L)'
;MVKHELHQVPVTALAFSKDHLFAGEGPILRIYRRHDNHLIESINVFCSQAIHGIAVQSGGIIVWGGRLVTLYAFTSADHTRLSRLSSFEAPDWILDIAVSPEVSGQKQKAALITAHNALLLLELDSTTGLQELTSNSRCILYSAHIHWINATRILVSSGTVFGDIIVWSCVLQENSVPSSVLHHVLIGHEGSIFGVQIFESSSGENLNKPCRLLASCSDDRTIRIWDISSLPDTATNPQAAADLTSARETGFGANVADVLPDNTSGGRCVAKGWGHASRIWGVKFIPSQDQKLLSYVVSFGEDATHQFWSLGETSPDQFDLTHLGGSCLHSGKNIWSWAISHDTPSEVVVASGGADGSVALEPKSIPFTSESDHTQTWSIQDLGLACPERPQAGRQDKLRSYAFLDKTNLLVTTDAGNILLLTENENGHARTDWIRKEEKLRGYSVVTSIPNLSIAFLAGMDGSVMLYEGKEVKGLVKSSRKTSALFAQQLSSSEGTCQQIGLLTANVEAKTALFTRFSLSAGTEVTRTIENLFTWRLALPKGFVITSFVAINFGQEESWMLVLGSRNGSIAIYQVRDEPDSDEDVAHQYLLAQAHGFEAVTDLAWYAGSNLTETSGHIFSVGRDGNYAIHYLSNSDSGIGLKLIGQTTLPLGTNIEGVHIDEETQHLIVWGFHSRQFIVFDATEEVEILNIDCGGANRVWKFVPEGLRGGRFVWTKASQLCLFSQVQNSTRLLNKGGHGREIKSLAVAPSNPTKSGSLFATGSEDTDIKLLIYQAESELPHFRCLKTLRKHNTGIRQLEWSSDGRYLFSSAGFEEFFVWRVDSAPLVELGVVCESACPTESELPDLRIMSFSCREESGNFVITMVRSDSTLRMYQYCPGQENSWRILMVGNYLTSCLTQCLHVNTFGQAQSLITAGTDGYVAFFPLHTGSLAVAAEPSGLKWTHRAKIHQNTIHSMKPHWFDDKTCLLLTGGDDNAVAFTVCAWSAAQGTPQVNTLIIPRAHTAAVTGVEILASSTSKVLTVATTSIDQPVKIWQVCYDMSLPGIDGLIVERKGNHPTAVADVSGLAALNASSVIVCGVGLDVWSHSG
;
A
#
# COMPACT_ATOMS: atom_id res chain seq x y z
N MET A 1 22.62 16.19 22.23
CA MET A 1 23.08 15.79 20.88
C MET A 1 21.89 15.25 20.11
N VAL A 2 21.67 15.72 18.87
CA VAL A 2 20.58 15.20 18.00
C VAL A 2 21.15 14.11 17.11
N LYS A 3 20.45 12.97 16.98
CA LYS A 3 20.86 11.81 16.20
C LYS A 3 19.70 11.36 15.30
N HIS A 4 19.99 11.13 14.03
CA HIS A 4 19.05 10.47 13.11
C HIS A 4 18.88 9.00 13.51
N GLU A 5 17.65 8.52 13.61
CA GLU A 5 17.35 7.14 14.01
C GLU A 5 16.90 6.29 12.83
N LEU A 6 15.89 6.77 12.10
CA LEU A 6 15.25 6.04 11.03
C LEU A 6 14.54 7.02 10.11
N HIS A 7 14.58 6.74 8.82
CA HIS A 7 13.67 7.34 7.86
C HIS A 7 13.10 6.28 6.92
N GLN A 8 11.97 6.62 6.33
CA GLN A 8 11.30 5.87 5.29
C GLN A 8 10.83 6.88 4.24
N VAL A 9 11.58 6.98 3.15
CA VAL A 9 11.44 7.98 2.10
C VAL A 9 11.48 7.29 0.73
N PRO A 10 11.10 7.95 -0.38
CA PRO A 10 11.12 7.35 -1.70
C PRO A 10 12.46 6.68 -2.05
N VAL A 11 12.39 5.47 -2.62
CA VAL A 11 13.57 4.75 -3.12
C VAL A 11 13.89 5.25 -4.52
N THR A 12 14.95 6.04 -4.64
CA THR A 12 15.26 6.83 -5.86
C THR A 12 16.40 6.27 -6.68
N ALA A 13 17.09 5.24 -6.19
CA ALA A 13 18.08 4.50 -6.98
C ALA A 13 18.11 3.02 -6.58
N LEU A 14 18.29 2.14 -7.56
CA LEU A 14 18.55 0.72 -7.36
C LEU A 14 19.65 0.26 -8.32
N ALA A 15 20.52 -0.63 -7.85
CA ALA A 15 21.51 -1.28 -8.71
C ALA A 15 21.87 -2.67 -8.18
N PHE A 16 22.05 -3.62 -9.10
CA PHE A 16 22.55 -4.94 -8.78
C PHE A 16 24.06 -5.04 -9.02
N SER A 17 24.73 -5.74 -8.11
CA SER A 17 25.97 -6.44 -8.36
C SER A 17 25.71 -7.95 -8.30
N LYS A 18 26.76 -8.76 -8.50
CA LYS A 18 26.66 -10.21 -8.39
C LYS A 18 26.06 -10.65 -7.04
N ASP A 19 26.55 -10.10 -5.94
CA ASP A 19 26.23 -10.56 -4.58
C ASP A 19 25.35 -9.58 -3.78
N HIS A 20 25.23 -8.33 -4.24
CA HIS A 20 24.55 -7.25 -3.52
C HIS A 20 23.49 -6.53 -4.36
N LEU A 21 22.44 -6.06 -3.69
CA LEU A 21 21.50 -5.06 -4.17
C LEU A 21 21.73 -3.76 -3.39
N PHE A 22 21.93 -2.67 -4.11
CA PHE A 22 22.09 -1.34 -3.55
C PHE A 22 20.80 -0.55 -3.71
N ALA A 23 20.35 0.11 -2.65
CA ALA A 23 19.17 0.97 -2.64
C ALA A 23 19.51 2.37 -2.12
N GLY A 24 19.17 3.40 -2.89
CA GLY A 24 19.27 4.80 -2.51
C GLY A 24 17.95 5.29 -1.92
N GLU A 25 17.95 5.62 -0.63
CA GLU A 25 16.79 6.13 0.10
C GLU A 25 17.15 7.49 0.71
N GLY A 26 16.68 8.56 0.07
CA GLY A 26 17.18 9.90 0.38
C GLY A 26 18.71 9.95 0.26
N PRO A 27 19.44 10.53 1.24
CA PRO A 27 20.90 10.60 1.21
C PRO A 27 21.61 9.29 1.64
N ILE A 28 20.86 8.25 2.01
CA ILE A 28 21.40 7.01 2.58
C ILE A 28 21.42 5.90 1.53
N LEU A 29 22.55 5.22 1.42
CA LEU A 29 22.73 4.00 0.65
C LEU A 29 22.55 2.78 1.57
N ARG A 30 21.60 1.91 1.25
CA ARG A 30 21.42 0.60 1.89
C ARG A 30 21.96 -0.51 1.01
N ILE A 31 22.68 -1.45 1.62
CA ILE A 31 23.32 -2.57 0.93
C ILE A 31 22.68 -3.86 1.43
N TYR A 32 21.97 -4.54 0.53
CA TYR A 32 21.33 -5.82 0.80
C TYR A 32 22.13 -6.94 0.16
N ARG A 33 22.23 -8.06 0.85
CA ARG A 33 22.79 -9.29 0.30
C ARG A 33 21.72 -10.00 -0.53
N ARG A 34 22.05 -10.43 -1.75
CA ARG A 34 21.03 -10.98 -2.67
C ARG A 34 20.47 -12.34 -2.28
N HIS A 35 21.24 -13.17 -1.57
CA HIS A 35 20.81 -14.56 -1.32
C HIS A 35 19.74 -14.68 -0.23
N ASP A 36 19.83 -13.87 0.83
CA ASP A 36 18.93 -13.88 1.99
C ASP A 36 18.20 -12.54 2.17
N ASN A 37 18.48 -11.54 1.32
CA ASN A 37 17.92 -10.20 1.38
C ASN A 37 18.25 -9.45 2.69
N HIS A 38 19.28 -9.87 3.40
CA HIS A 38 19.66 -9.25 4.66
C HIS A 38 20.37 -7.91 4.43
N LEU A 39 20.01 -6.89 5.21
CA LEU A 39 20.67 -5.59 5.21
C LEU A 39 22.07 -5.72 5.84
N ILE A 40 23.12 -5.49 5.06
CA ILE A 40 24.51 -5.58 5.50
C ILE A 40 24.97 -4.27 6.13
N GLU A 41 24.72 -3.15 5.45
CA GLU A 41 25.25 -1.84 5.82
C GLU A 41 24.35 -0.71 5.32
N SER A 42 24.29 0.38 6.10
CA SER A 42 23.64 1.63 5.75
C SER A 42 24.66 2.77 5.84
N ILE A 43 24.88 3.47 4.73
CA ILE A 43 25.92 4.50 4.59
C ILE A 43 25.26 5.83 4.27
N ASN A 44 25.52 6.87 5.07
CA ASN A 44 25.12 8.22 4.71
C ASN A 44 26.08 8.80 3.66
N VAL A 45 25.64 8.89 2.41
CA VAL A 45 26.49 9.29 1.27
C VAL A 45 26.56 10.81 1.15
N PHE A 46 25.42 11.49 1.27
CA PHE A 46 25.29 12.94 1.12
C PHE A 46 24.75 13.59 2.40
N CYS A 47 24.88 14.92 2.54
CA CYS A 47 24.35 15.60 3.73
C CYS A 47 22.82 15.62 3.75
N SER A 48 22.20 15.91 2.60
CA SER A 48 20.74 16.05 2.45
C SER A 48 20.23 15.62 1.07
N GLN A 49 21.10 15.63 0.05
CA GLN A 49 20.73 15.33 -1.33
C GLN A 49 20.34 13.85 -1.48
N ALA A 50 19.20 13.59 -2.13
CA ALA A 50 18.79 12.24 -2.46
C ALA A 50 19.72 11.60 -3.51
N ILE A 51 19.95 10.29 -3.38
CA ILE A 51 20.70 9.47 -4.34
C ILE A 51 19.79 9.18 -5.54
N HIS A 52 20.14 9.67 -6.73
CA HIS A 52 19.35 9.46 -7.95
C HIS A 52 19.88 8.33 -8.84
N GLY A 53 21.09 7.83 -8.59
CA GLY A 53 21.61 6.70 -9.33
C GLY A 53 22.86 6.07 -8.74
N ILE A 54 23.09 4.82 -9.12
CA ILE A 54 24.18 3.97 -8.66
C ILE A 54 24.71 3.19 -9.87
N ALA A 55 26.03 3.26 -10.11
CA ALA A 55 26.71 2.49 -11.14
C ALA A 55 27.70 1.54 -10.48
N VAL A 56 27.66 0.27 -10.86
CA VAL A 56 28.52 -0.78 -10.31
C VAL A 56 29.73 -0.99 -11.22
N GLN A 57 30.91 -1.12 -10.63
CA GLN A 57 32.18 -1.42 -11.30
C GLN A 57 32.89 -2.58 -10.61
N SER A 58 33.92 -3.16 -11.24
CA SER A 58 34.61 -4.35 -10.72
C SER A 58 35.20 -4.14 -9.31
N GLY A 59 35.72 -2.95 -9.03
CA GLY A 59 36.34 -2.60 -7.74
C GLY A 59 35.44 -1.91 -6.73
N GLY A 60 34.18 -1.59 -7.04
CA GLY A 60 33.35 -0.74 -6.19
C GLY A 60 32.08 -0.19 -6.85
N ILE A 61 31.64 0.98 -6.40
CA ILE A 61 30.44 1.66 -6.95
C ILE A 61 30.66 3.16 -7.07
N ILE A 62 29.87 3.78 -7.95
CA ILE A 62 29.72 5.23 -8.12
C ILE A 62 28.30 5.57 -7.70
N VAL A 63 28.13 6.52 -6.78
CA VAL A 63 26.82 6.98 -6.30
C VAL A 63 26.68 8.46 -6.64
N TRP A 64 25.55 8.85 -7.24
CA TRP A 64 25.28 10.26 -7.54
C TRP A 64 23.89 10.72 -7.13
N GLY A 65 23.76 12.02 -6.91
CA GLY A 65 22.54 12.67 -6.48
C GLY A 65 22.62 14.16 -6.76
N GLY A 66 21.67 14.69 -7.53
CA GLY A 66 21.73 16.05 -8.05
C GLY A 66 23.04 16.32 -8.79
N ARG A 67 23.90 17.17 -8.22
CA ARG A 67 25.23 17.53 -8.76
C ARG A 67 26.39 16.74 -8.12
N LEU A 68 26.11 15.96 -7.08
CA LEU A 68 27.13 15.32 -6.25
C LEU A 68 27.42 13.91 -6.75
N VAL A 69 28.69 13.52 -6.73
CA VAL A 69 29.17 12.18 -7.10
C VAL A 69 30.14 11.69 -6.02
N THR A 70 30.00 10.45 -5.58
CA THR A 70 30.92 9.83 -4.62
C THR A 70 31.36 8.45 -5.11
N LEU A 71 32.65 8.17 -5.05
CA LEU A 71 33.27 6.90 -5.37
C LEU A 71 33.47 6.06 -4.11
N TYR A 72 33.10 4.78 -4.20
CA TYR A 72 33.36 3.78 -3.16
C TYR A 72 34.10 2.58 -3.74
N ALA A 73 34.98 1.98 -2.95
CA ALA A 73 35.64 0.71 -3.25
C ALA A 73 35.26 -0.37 -2.25
N PHE A 74 35.17 -1.61 -2.74
CA PHE A 74 35.00 -2.79 -1.89
C PHE A 74 36.25 -3.05 -1.05
N THR A 75 36.08 -3.37 0.22
CA THR A 75 37.21 -3.76 1.09
C THR A 75 37.69 -5.18 0.78
N SER A 76 39.01 -5.39 0.72
CA SER A 76 39.71 -6.51 0.07
C SER A 76 39.56 -7.91 0.69
N ALA A 77 38.72 -8.12 1.71
CA ALA A 77 38.56 -9.43 2.34
C ALA A 77 37.34 -10.21 1.82
N ASP A 78 36.16 -9.58 1.78
CA ASP A 78 34.90 -10.28 1.49
C ASP A 78 33.98 -9.55 0.48
N HIS A 79 34.41 -8.43 -0.10
CA HIS A 79 33.57 -7.53 -0.95
C HIS A 79 32.23 -7.09 -0.34
N THR A 80 32.07 -7.19 0.98
CA THR A 80 30.80 -6.95 1.68
C THR A 80 30.64 -5.52 2.18
N ARG A 81 31.75 -4.79 2.35
CA ARG A 81 31.77 -3.41 2.88
C ARG A 81 32.37 -2.44 1.88
N LEU A 82 31.89 -1.21 1.95
CA LEU A 82 32.35 -0.12 1.09
C LEU A 82 33.20 0.88 1.87
N SER A 83 34.26 1.35 1.23
CA SER A 83 35.12 2.43 1.73
C SER A 83 35.04 3.62 0.77
N ARG A 84 34.78 4.83 1.30
CA ARG A 84 34.70 6.05 0.49
C ARG A 84 36.09 6.42 -0.02
N LEU A 85 36.22 6.58 -1.34
CA LEU A 85 37.46 7.01 -1.99
C LEU A 85 37.51 8.54 -2.14
N SER A 86 36.54 9.12 -2.84
CA SER A 86 36.52 10.54 -3.20
C SER A 86 35.09 11.02 -3.50
N SER A 87 34.88 12.32 -3.43
CA SER A 87 33.61 12.98 -3.78
C SER A 87 33.88 14.18 -4.67
N PHE A 88 32.98 14.41 -5.63
CA PHE A 88 33.07 15.45 -6.65
C PHE A 88 31.73 16.18 -6.80
N GLU A 89 31.78 17.40 -7.32
CA GLU A 89 30.60 18.18 -7.69
C GLU A 89 30.66 18.51 -9.18
N ALA A 90 29.64 18.10 -9.92
CA ALA A 90 29.42 18.46 -11.31
C ALA A 90 28.89 19.91 -11.41
N PRO A 91 29.12 20.59 -12.56
CA PRO A 91 28.60 21.95 -12.78
C PRO A 91 27.07 22.01 -12.84
N ASP A 92 26.40 20.88 -13.07
CA ASP A 92 24.98 20.78 -13.35
C ASP A 92 24.42 19.40 -12.91
N TRP A 93 23.10 19.26 -12.85
CA TRP A 93 22.41 18.05 -12.44
C TRP A 93 22.79 16.86 -13.32
N ILE A 94 23.07 15.71 -12.71
CA ILE A 94 23.52 14.49 -13.41
C ILE A 94 22.32 13.58 -13.67
N LEU A 95 22.17 13.14 -14.92
CA LEU A 95 21.08 12.24 -15.32
C LEU A 95 21.52 10.77 -15.41
N ASP A 96 22.73 10.50 -15.89
CA ASP A 96 23.23 9.14 -16.02
C ASP A 96 24.76 9.09 -15.88
N ILE A 97 25.27 7.95 -15.40
CA ILE A 97 26.70 7.64 -15.30
C ILE A 97 26.92 6.20 -15.79
N ALA A 98 27.79 6.04 -16.79
CA ALA A 98 28.17 4.73 -17.30
C ALA A 98 29.69 4.50 -17.21
N VAL A 99 30.08 3.31 -16.75
CA VAL A 99 31.48 2.89 -16.62
C VAL A 99 31.97 2.29 -17.95
N SER A 100 33.19 2.62 -18.35
CA SER A 100 33.82 2.13 -19.56
C SER A 100 34.08 0.61 -19.48
N PRO A 101 34.07 -0.11 -20.62
CA PRO A 101 34.49 -1.52 -20.66
C PRO A 101 35.86 -1.74 -20.02
N GLU A 102 36.05 -2.88 -19.36
CA GLU A 102 37.34 -3.25 -18.77
C GLU A 102 38.32 -3.66 -19.88
N VAL A 103 39.44 -2.92 -20.01
CA VAL A 103 40.49 -3.20 -20.99
C VAL A 103 41.78 -3.50 -20.24
N SER A 104 42.37 -4.67 -20.49
CA SER A 104 43.59 -5.12 -19.80
C SER A 104 44.72 -4.10 -19.92
N GLY A 105 45.24 -3.66 -18.77
CA GLY A 105 46.33 -2.67 -18.70
C GLY A 105 45.89 -1.20 -18.81
N GLN A 106 44.59 -0.91 -19.00
CA GLN A 106 44.04 0.44 -18.96
C GLN A 106 43.13 0.63 -17.74
N LYS A 107 43.14 1.85 -17.20
CA LYS A 107 42.28 2.24 -16.09
C LYS A 107 40.85 2.47 -16.61
N GLN A 108 39.85 1.98 -15.87
CA GLN A 108 38.45 2.28 -16.19
C GLN A 108 38.17 3.77 -16.00
N LYS A 109 37.28 4.29 -16.85
CA LYS A 109 36.77 5.66 -16.81
C LYS A 109 35.25 5.61 -16.66
N ALA A 110 34.65 6.68 -16.15
CA ALA A 110 33.21 6.85 -16.13
C ALA A 110 32.82 8.10 -16.91
N ALA A 111 31.80 7.99 -17.73
CA ALA A 111 31.20 9.11 -18.44
C ALA A 111 29.91 9.51 -17.72
N LEU A 112 29.67 10.82 -17.61
CA LEU A 112 28.50 11.40 -16.95
C LEU A 112 27.82 12.39 -17.88
N ILE A 113 26.50 12.42 -17.90
CA ILE A 113 25.71 13.35 -18.73
C ILE A 113 24.85 14.24 -17.83
N THR A 114 24.90 15.55 -18.08
CA THR A 114 24.14 16.53 -17.29
C THR A 114 22.76 16.82 -17.88
N ALA A 115 21.90 17.49 -17.11
CA ALA A 115 20.57 17.92 -17.53
C ALA A 115 20.60 18.94 -18.68
N HIS A 116 21.71 19.69 -18.81
CA HIS A 116 22.01 20.50 -20.00
C HIS A 116 22.89 19.74 -21.02
N ASN A 117 22.72 18.43 -21.14
CA ASN A 117 23.31 17.58 -22.17
C ASN A 117 24.85 17.76 -22.35
N ALA A 118 25.56 18.08 -21.27
CA ALA A 118 27.02 18.19 -21.26
C ALA A 118 27.63 16.86 -20.79
N LEU A 119 28.62 16.36 -21.53
CA LEU A 119 29.29 15.10 -21.21
C LEU A 119 30.58 15.38 -20.43
N LEU A 120 30.71 14.73 -19.29
CA LEU A 120 31.88 14.78 -18.40
C LEU A 120 32.56 13.41 -18.34
N LEU A 121 33.86 13.42 -18.06
CA LEU A 121 34.68 12.23 -17.87
C LEU A 121 35.30 12.22 -16.48
N LEU A 122 35.27 11.07 -15.84
CA LEU A 122 35.86 10.81 -14.53
C LEU A 122 36.84 9.64 -14.62
N GLU A 123 38.07 9.84 -14.18
CA GLU A 123 39.05 8.75 -14.04
C GLU A 123 38.96 8.14 -12.64
N LEU A 124 38.67 6.83 -12.56
CA LEU A 124 38.17 6.17 -11.35
C LEU A 124 39.19 5.95 -10.23
N ASP A 125 40.48 6.16 -10.50
CA ASP A 125 41.57 6.02 -9.53
C ASP A 125 42.32 7.34 -9.26
N SER A 126 41.87 8.41 -9.88
CA SER A 126 42.47 9.72 -9.77
C SER A 126 41.79 10.54 -8.67
N THR A 127 42.57 11.39 -7.99
CA THR A 127 42.01 12.52 -7.23
C THR A 127 41.69 13.71 -8.15
N THR A 128 41.94 13.57 -9.46
CA THR A 128 41.67 14.62 -10.43
C THR A 128 40.17 14.76 -10.63
N GLY A 129 39.70 16.00 -10.75
CA GLY A 129 38.28 16.33 -10.82
C GLY A 129 37.62 15.91 -12.14
N LEU A 130 36.33 16.19 -12.25
CA LEU A 130 35.53 15.96 -13.46
C LEU A 130 36.08 16.77 -14.65
N GLN A 131 36.37 16.10 -15.76
CA GLN A 131 36.77 16.75 -17.01
C GLN A 131 35.57 16.92 -17.93
N GLU A 132 35.27 18.17 -18.33
CA GLU A 132 34.23 18.45 -19.31
C GLU A 132 34.71 18.12 -20.73
N LEU A 133 34.02 17.20 -21.41
CA LEU A 133 34.34 16.78 -22.77
C LEU A 133 33.62 17.63 -23.82
N THR A 134 32.35 17.97 -23.57
CA THR A 134 31.55 18.78 -24.50
C THR A 134 30.84 19.88 -23.72
N SER A 135 31.17 21.14 -24.02
CA SER A 135 30.80 22.26 -23.15
C SER A 135 29.61 23.10 -23.58
N ASN A 136 28.86 22.72 -24.61
CA ASN A 136 27.77 23.56 -25.10
C ASN A 136 26.69 22.73 -25.80
N SER A 137 25.77 22.12 -25.04
CA SER A 137 24.41 22.10 -25.57
C SER A 137 23.31 22.53 -24.64
N ARG A 138 22.66 23.66 -24.91
CA ARG A 138 21.64 24.26 -24.04
C ARG A 138 20.27 23.58 -24.17
N CYS A 139 20.25 22.26 -24.35
CA CYS A 139 19.01 21.50 -24.36
C CYS A 139 18.69 21.03 -22.94
N ILE A 140 17.46 21.26 -22.48
CA ILE A 140 16.99 20.79 -21.18
C ILE A 140 16.52 19.34 -21.34
N LEU A 141 17.11 18.45 -20.57
CA LEU A 141 16.82 17.02 -20.58
C LEU A 141 16.08 16.61 -19.30
N TYR A 142 15.12 15.69 -19.45
CA TYR A 142 14.55 14.93 -18.33
C TYR A 142 15.11 13.52 -18.23
N SER A 143 15.68 13.00 -19.32
CA SER A 143 16.31 11.69 -19.34
C SER A 143 17.50 11.66 -20.28
N ALA A 144 18.45 10.80 -19.96
CA ALA A 144 19.57 10.51 -20.83
C ALA A 144 20.05 9.08 -20.56
N HIS A 145 20.72 8.47 -21.54
CA HIS A 145 21.39 7.19 -21.36
C HIS A 145 22.71 7.19 -22.10
N ILE A 146 23.77 6.77 -21.39
CA ILE A 146 25.13 6.67 -21.91
C ILE A 146 25.42 5.20 -22.25
N HIS A 147 25.85 4.96 -23.49
CA HIS A 147 26.25 3.64 -23.97
C HIS A 147 27.67 3.69 -24.52
N TRP A 148 28.60 2.94 -23.92
CA TRP A 148 29.96 2.82 -24.42
C TRP A 148 30.00 1.82 -25.58
N ILE A 149 30.25 2.30 -26.81
CA ILE A 149 30.46 1.42 -27.98
C ILE A 149 31.81 0.69 -27.84
N ASN A 150 32.83 1.42 -27.37
CA ASN A 150 34.15 0.91 -27.02
C ASN A 150 34.86 1.92 -26.10
N ALA A 151 36.07 1.62 -25.63
CA ALA A 151 36.83 2.48 -24.71
C ALA A 151 37.10 3.92 -25.21
N THR A 152 36.90 4.20 -26.49
CA THR A 152 37.15 5.52 -27.12
C THR A 152 35.90 6.19 -27.68
N ARG A 153 34.75 5.51 -27.77
CA ARG A 153 33.53 6.05 -28.37
C ARG A 153 32.32 5.84 -27.48
N ILE A 154 31.69 6.94 -27.11
CA ILE A 154 30.50 7.00 -26.24
C ILE A 154 29.31 7.42 -27.10
N LEU A 155 28.21 6.69 -27.05
CA LEU A 155 26.93 7.03 -27.66
C LEU A 155 25.98 7.52 -26.56
N VAL A 156 25.29 8.63 -26.82
CA VAL A 156 24.37 9.28 -25.89
C VAL A 156 23.01 9.40 -26.56
N SER A 157 21.97 8.96 -25.88
CA SER A 157 20.58 9.32 -26.21
C SER A 157 20.06 10.30 -25.18
N SER A 158 19.61 11.46 -25.64
CA SER A 158 19.18 12.59 -24.82
C SER A 158 17.68 12.85 -25.01
N GLY A 159 16.88 12.55 -24.00
CA GLY A 159 15.44 12.76 -23.96
C GLY A 159 15.09 14.18 -23.50
N THR A 160 14.53 14.99 -24.40
CA THR A 160 14.26 16.41 -24.13
C THR A 160 12.91 16.61 -23.44
N VAL A 161 12.73 17.77 -22.82
CA VAL A 161 11.43 18.22 -22.27
C VAL A 161 10.37 18.46 -23.35
N PHE A 162 10.76 18.52 -24.63
CA PHE A 162 9.89 18.86 -25.76
C PHE A 162 9.37 17.65 -26.55
N GLY A 163 9.70 16.43 -26.12
CA GLY A 163 9.27 15.19 -26.79
C GLY A 163 10.15 14.73 -27.94
N ASP A 164 11.27 15.42 -28.17
CA ASP A 164 12.29 15.02 -29.14
C ASP A 164 13.40 14.23 -28.44
N ILE A 165 14.03 13.29 -29.15
CA ILE A 165 15.19 12.53 -28.66
C ILE A 165 16.39 12.77 -29.57
N ILE A 166 17.50 13.23 -28.99
CA ILE A 166 18.73 13.52 -29.72
C ILE A 166 19.71 12.37 -29.49
N VAL A 167 20.18 11.75 -30.57
CA VAL A 167 21.18 10.67 -30.51
C VAL A 167 22.50 11.16 -31.11
N TRP A 168 23.57 11.14 -30.33
CA TRP A 168 24.87 11.67 -30.72
C TRP A 168 26.01 10.87 -30.07
N SER A 169 27.22 10.91 -30.64
CA SER A 169 28.39 10.24 -30.07
C SER A 169 29.55 11.20 -29.79
N CYS A 170 30.39 10.84 -28.82
CA CYS A 170 31.63 11.51 -28.47
C CYS A 170 32.81 10.54 -28.70
N VAL A 171 33.84 10.99 -29.41
CA VAL A 171 35.07 10.23 -29.63
C VAL A 171 36.19 10.83 -28.79
N LEU A 172 36.73 10.02 -27.88
CA LEU A 172 37.87 10.33 -27.03
C LEU A 172 39.16 10.15 -27.83
N GLN A 173 40.01 11.17 -27.88
CA GLN A 173 41.30 11.12 -28.56
C GLN A 173 42.40 11.47 -27.54
N GLU A 174 43.49 10.69 -27.48
CA GLU A 174 44.51 10.78 -26.41
C GLU A 174 45.31 12.10 -26.40
N ASN A 175 45.24 12.94 -27.46
CA ASN A 175 46.02 14.18 -27.58
C ASN A 175 45.28 15.34 -28.30
N SER A 176 43.96 15.28 -28.42
CA SER A 176 43.15 16.27 -29.15
C SER A 176 41.82 16.51 -28.45
N VAL A 177 41.16 17.62 -28.80
CA VAL A 177 39.83 17.95 -28.26
C VAL A 177 38.86 16.84 -28.67
N PRO A 178 38.09 16.27 -27.73
CA PRO A 178 37.08 15.27 -28.05
C PRO A 178 36.09 15.83 -29.09
N SER A 179 35.73 15.00 -30.07
CA SER A 179 34.80 15.39 -31.14
C SER A 179 33.42 14.81 -30.89
N SER A 180 32.38 15.63 -30.98
CA SER A 180 30.98 15.20 -30.91
C SER A 180 30.33 15.17 -32.30
N VAL A 181 29.53 14.14 -32.56
CA VAL A 181 28.85 13.93 -33.84
C VAL A 181 27.38 13.62 -33.59
N LEU A 182 26.48 14.38 -34.21
CA LEU A 182 25.05 14.11 -34.19
C LEU A 182 24.71 12.97 -35.17
N HIS A 183 23.85 12.05 -34.75
CA HIS A 183 23.38 10.94 -35.59
C HIS A 183 21.90 11.07 -35.93
N HIS A 184 21.04 11.26 -34.94
CA HIS A 184 19.58 11.32 -35.15
C HIS A 184 18.91 12.38 -34.30
N VAL A 185 17.82 12.94 -34.83
CA VAL A 185 16.79 13.63 -34.05
C VAL A 185 15.47 12.88 -34.26
N LEU A 186 15.02 12.18 -33.21
CA LEU A 186 13.82 11.34 -33.25
C LEU A 186 12.64 12.15 -32.77
N ILE A 187 11.63 12.26 -33.63
CA ILE A 187 10.43 13.06 -33.39
C ILE A 187 9.23 12.11 -33.39
N GLY A 188 8.38 12.22 -32.37
CA GLY A 188 7.10 11.52 -32.40
C GLY A 188 6.32 11.50 -31.10
N HIS A 189 6.97 11.63 -29.94
CA HIS A 189 6.25 11.78 -28.68
C HIS A 189 5.50 13.12 -28.61
N GLU A 190 4.42 13.14 -27.84
CA GLU A 190 3.54 14.32 -27.68
C GLU A 190 3.80 15.09 -26.40
N GLY A 191 4.71 14.60 -25.55
CA GLY A 191 5.16 15.32 -24.36
C GLY A 191 6.55 14.89 -23.92
N SER A 192 6.93 15.21 -22.68
CA SER A 192 8.32 15.14 -22.23
C SER A 192 8.86 13.72 -22.21
N ILE A 193 10.15 13.53 -22.49
CA ILE A 193 10.79 12.20 -22.49
C ILE A 193 11.38 11.90 -21.10
N PHE A 194 10.76 10.98 -20.37
CA PHE A 194 11.17 10.62 -19.00
C PHE A 194 12.11 9.42 -18.92
N GLY A 195 12.17 8.59 -19.96
CA GLY A 195 13.11 7.47 -20.01
C GLY A 195 13.57 7.18 -21.43
N VAL A 196 14.86 6.87 -21.55
CA VAL A 196 15.49 6.38 -22.78
C VAL A 196 16.46 5.27 -22.44
N GLN A 197 16.57 4.25 -23.28
CA GLN A 197 17.62 3.24 -23.15
C GLN A 197 18.04 2.69 -24.51
N ILE A 198 19.35 2.67 -24.74
CA ILE A 198 19.96 2.04 -25.92
C ILE A 198 20.16 0.55 -25.64
N PHE A 199 19.82 -0.28 -26.61
CA PHE A 199 20.08 -1.71 -26.65
C PHE A 199 20.88 -2.05 -27.92
N GLU A 200 21.96 -2.79 -27.75
CA GLU A 200 22.80 -3.28 -28.85
C GLU A 200 22.91 -4.79 -28.74
N SER A 201 22.45 -5.51 -29.78
CA SER A 201 22.56 -6.97 -29.82
C SER A 201 23.84 -7.40 -30.52
N SER A 202 24.55 -8.35 -29.91
CA SER A 202 25.75 -8.99 -30.45
C SER A 202 25.46 -10.24 -31.30
N SER A 203 24.19 -10.61 -31.53
CA SER A 203 23.84 -11.88 -32.17
C SER A 203 23.59 -11.79 -33.68
N GLY A 204 24.48 -12.43 -34.45
CA GLY A 204 24.22 -12.89 -35.81
C GLY A 204 25.49 -13.04 -36.64
N GLU A 205 26.08 -14.24 -36.67
CA GLU A 205 27.21 -14.61 -37.57
C GLU A 205 26.91 -14.39 -39.09
N ASN A 206 25.71 -13.93 -39.44
CA ASN A 206 25.27 -13.64 -40.80
C ASN A 206 24.87 -12.17 -41.07
N LEU A 207 25.04 -11.24 -40.11
CA LEU A 207 24.78 -9.81 -40.31
C LEU A 207 26.04 -8.98 -40.05
N ASN A 208 26.68 -8.48 -41.12
CA ASN A 208 27.89 -7.65 -41.06
C ASN A 208 27.73 -6.27 -40.37
N LYS A 209 26.63 -6.01 -39.65
CA LYS A 209 26.34 -4.74 -38.95
C LYS A 209 25.63 -4.97 -37.61
N PRO A 210 25.97 -4.20 -36.55
CA PRO A 210 25.29 -4.27 -35.26
C PRO A 210 23.84 -3.78 -35.36
N CYS A 211 22.90 -4.51 -34.75
CA CYS A 211 21.52 -4.07 -34.56
C CYS A 211 21.43 -3.24 -33.28
N ARG A 212 21.04 -1.98 -33.39
CA ARG A 212 20.85 -1.06 -32.25
C ARG A 212 19.42 -0.54 -32.23
N LEU A 213 18.78 -0.75 -31.09
CA LEU A 213 17.45 -0.24 -30.82
C LEU A 213 17.51 0.78 -29.69
N LEU A 214 16.57 1.70 -29.68
CA LEU A 214 16.36 2.65 -28.60
C LEU A 214 14.91 2.50 -28.12
N ALA A 215 14.71 2.34 -26.82
CA ALA A 215 13.40 2.48 -26.21
C ALA A 215 13.26 3.87 -25.60
N SER A 216 12.06 4.45 -25.71
CA SER A 216 11.72 5.70 -25.04
C SER A 216 10.33 5.66 -24.42
N CYS A 217 10.13 6.44 -23.35
CA CYS A 217 8.85 6.62 -22.70
C CYS A 217 8.61 8.08 -22.30
N SER A 218 7.33 8.46 -22.20
CA SER A 218 6.90 9.85 -22.06
C SER A 218 5.67 10.01 -21.15
N ASP A 219 5.36 11.24 -20.76
CA ASP A 219 4.08 11.61 -20.11
C ASP A 219 2.87 11.44 -21.02
N ASP A 220 3.07 11.27 -22.35
CA ASP A 220 2.04 10.86 -23.30
C ASP A 220 1.54 9.41 -23.09
N ARG A 221 2.11 8.69 -22.11
CA ARG A 221 1.77 7.32 -21.69
C ARG A 221 2.13 6.25 -22.72
N THR A 222 3.01 6.58 -23.67
CA THR A 222 3.44 5.66 -24.73
C THR A 222 4.87 5.20 -24.54
N ILE A 223 5.13 3.96 -24.98
CA ILE A 223 6.47 3.41 -25.15
C ILE A 223 6.73 3.34 -26.65
N ARG A 224 7.89 3.78 -27.09
CA ARG A 224 8.30 3.71 -28.50
C ARG A 224 9.64 3.02 -28.64
N ILE A 225 9.75 2.22 -29.68
CA ILE A 225 10.99 1.55 -30.08
C ILE A 225 11.45 2.16 -31.39
N TRP A 226 12.71 2.55 -31.44
CA TRP A 226 13.35 3.20 -32.57
C TRP A 226 14.53 2.36 -33.07
N ASP A 227 14.67 2.24 -34.38
CA ASP A 227 15.88 1.68 -34.97
C ASP A 227 16.94 2.78 -35.12
N ILE A 228 18.08 2.58 -34.46
CA ILE A 228 19.25 3.47 -34.48
C ILE A 228 20.52 2.72 -34.93
N SER A 229 20.36 1.60 -35.65
CA SER A 229 21.47 0.76 -36.13
C SER A 229 22.42 1.53 -37.05
N SER A 230 21.87 2.41 -37.89
CA SER A 230 22.65 3.34 -38.70
C SER A 230 23.11 4.52 -37.85
N LEU A 231 24.41 4.81 -37.80
CA LEU A 231 24.97 6.00 -37.14
C LEU A 231 25.63 6.90 -38.20
N PRO A 232 24.85 7.69 -38.97
CA PRO A 232 25.40 8.55 -40.00
C PRO A 232 26.24 9.66 -39.34
N ASP A 233 27.43 9.92 -39.87
CA ASP A 233 28.24 11.07 -39.45
C ASP A 233 27.68 12.32 -40.14
N THR A 234 26.91 13.12 -39.39
CA THR A 234 26.31 14.34 -39.92
C THR A 234 27.31 15.48 -39.78
N ALA A 235 27.38 16.39 -40.76
CA ALA A 235 28.25 17.58 -40.70
C ALA A 235 27.77 18.62 -39.67
N THR A 236 26.71 18.31 -38.92
CA THR A 236 25.99 19.22 -38.03
C THR A 236 26.37 18.93 -36.59
N ASN A 237 26.82 19.95 -35.87
CA ASN A 237 27.14 19.85 -34.44
C ASN A 237 25.85 19.51 -33.65
N PRO A 238 25.87 18.59 -32.66
CA PRO A 238 24.74 18.34 -31.75
C PRO A 238 24.08 19.61 -31.19
N GLN A 239 24.87 20.67 -31.01
CA GLN A 239 24.36 21.96 -30.56
C GLN A 239 23.38 22.61 -31.53
N ALA A 240 23.61 22.52 -32.84
CA ALA A 240 22.69 23.11 -33.80
C ALA A 240 21.33 22.38 -33.82
N ALA A 241 21.31 21.08 -33.55
CA ALA A 241 20.06 20.33 -33.39
C ALA A 241 19.33 20.71 -32.09
N ALA A 242 20.06 20.88 -30.98
CA ALA A 242 19.51 21.41 -29.74
C ALA A 242 18.93 22.82 -29.90
N ASP A 243 19.60 23.69 -30.67
CA ASP A 243 19.11 25.03 -30.96
C ASP A 243 17.82 25.00 -31.82
N LEU A 244 17.73 24.06 -32.77
CA LEU A 244 16.51 23.87 -33.58
C LEU A 244 15.33 23.31 -32.77
N THR A 245 15.56 22.37 -31.85
CA THR A 245 14.50 21.87 -30.97
C THR A 245 14.04 22.94 -29.99
N SER A 246 14.97 23.77 -29.48
CA SER A 246 14.63 24.93 -28.64
C SER A 246 13.90 26.05 -29.40
N ALA A 247 14.17 26.29 -30.70
CA ALA A 247 13.47 27.32 -31.47
C ALA A 247 11.95 27.07 -31.60
N ARG A 248 11.50 25.82 -31.43
CA ARG A 248 10.09 25.42 -31.33
C ARG A 248 9.38 26.05 -30.12
N GLU A 249 10.13 26.54 -29.11
CA GLU A 249 9.64 27.28 -27.93
C GLU A 249 8.92 28.60 -28.28
N THR A 250 9.27 29.27 -29.38
CA THR A 250 8.80 30.65 -29.63
C THR A 250 7.47 30.74 -30.38
N GLY A 251 6.88 29.60 -30.79
CA GLY A 251 5.66 29.56 -31.61
C GLY A 251 5.87 29.99 -33.07
N PHE A 252 7.11 30.22 -33.50
CA PHE A 252 7.49 30.61 -34.88
C PHE A 252 8.37 29.57 -35.60
N GLY A 253 8.64 28.41 -35.01
CA GLY A 253 9.56 27.41 -35.57
C GLY A 253 8.93 26.58 -36.69
N ALA A 254 9.62 26.49 -37.84
CA ALA A 254 9.37 25.46 -38.86
C ALA A 254 9.55 24.05 -38.26
N ASN A 255 8.92 23.03 -38.85
CA ASN A 255 9.14 21.65 -38.39
C ASN A 255 10.65 21.34 -38.47
N VAL A 256 11.23 20.74 -37.43
CA VAL A 256 12.66 20.33 -37.41
C VAL A 256 12.97 19.39 -38.59
N ALA A 257 11.97 18.64 -39.04
CA ALA A 257 12.00 17.82 -40.25
C ALA A 257 12.14 18.61 -41.57
N ASP A 258 11.76 19.89 -41.61
CA ASP A 258 11.87 20.75 -42.81
C ASP A 258 13.26 21.42 -42.92
N VAL A 259 14.05 21.42 -41.83
CA VAL A 259 15.34 22.15 -41.73
C VAL A 259 16.54 21.20 -41.69
N LEU A 260 16.38 20.00 -41.14
CA LEU A 260 17.42 18.98 -41.13
C LEU A 260 17.46 18.22 -42.47
N PRO A 261 18.64 17.82 -42.98
CA PRO A 261 18.75 16.90 -44.12
C PRO A 261 17.87 15.65 -43.94
N ASP A 262 17.31 15.08 -45.02
CA ASP A 262 16.47 13.86 -44.97
C ASP A 262 17.15 12.68 -44.23
N ASN A 263 18.49 12.63 -44.23
CA ASN A 263 19.28 11.61 -43.55
C ASN A 263 19.44 11.82 -42.03
N THR A 264 19.02 12.96 -41.48
CA THR A 264 19.11 13.34 -40.05
C THR A 264 17.80 13.15 -39.28
N SER A 265 16.66 13.27 -39.97
CA SER A 265 15.32 12.91 -39.48
C SER A 265 15.07 11.42 -39.72
N GLY A 266 15.90 10.55 -39.13
CA GLY A 266 16.16 9.23 -39.71
C GLY A 266 15.85 7.98 -38.86
N GLY A 267 15.66 8.09 -37.54
CA GLY A 267 15.33 6.89 -36.75
C GLY A 267 13.86 6.54 -36.93
N ARG A 268 13.60 5.41 -37.60
CA ARG A 268 12.25 4.89 -37.80
C ARG A 268 11.70 4.41 -36.47
N CYS A 269 10.56 4.97 -36.03
CA CYS A 269 9.77 4.36 -34.97
C CYS A 269 9.26 3.01 -35.49
N VAL A 270 9.77 1.91 -34.94
CA VAL A 270 9.47 0.55 -35.41
C VAL A 270 8.32 -0.09 -34.65
N ALA A 271 8.08 0.30 -33.39
CA ALA A 271 6.96 -0.17 -32.60
C ALA A 271 6.48 0.89 -31.59
N LYS A 272 5.20 0.82 -31.20
CA LYS A 272 4.57 1.70 -30.22
C LYS A 272 3.63 0.90 -29.32
N GLY A 273 3.76 1.04 -28.01
CA GLY A 273 2.94 0.37 -27.00
C GLY A 273 2.16 1.35 -26.13
N TRP A 274 0.97 0.92 -25.68
CA TRP A 274 0.11 1.60 -24.70
C TRP A 274 -0.34 0.58 -23.65
N GLY A 275 -0.11 0.87 -22.37
CA GLY A 275 -0.46 -0.05 -21.28
C GLY A 275 -0.53 0.59 -19.90
N HIS A 276 0.30 1.61 -19.65
CA HIS A 276 0.23 2.40 -18.41
C HIS A 276 -1.01 3.32 -18.39
N ALA A 277 -1.58 3.52 -17.20
CA ALA A 277 -2.69 4.43 -16.98
C ALA A 277 -2.24 5.89 -16.81
N SER A 278 -0.97 6.10 -16.42
CA SER A 278 -0.37 7.40 -16.11
C SER A 278 1.01 7.56 -16.78
N ARG A 279 1.77 8.60 -16.39
CA ARG A 279 3.11 8.88 -16.93
C ARG A 279 4.06 7.70 -16.70
N ILE A 280 5.03 7.53 -17.60
CA ILE A 280 6.01 6.43 -17.54
C ILE A 280 7.38 7.04 -17.20
N TRP A 281 7.98 6.59 -16.09
CA TRP A 281 9.27 7.10 -15.60
C TRP A 281 10.48 6.41 -16.21
N GLY A 282 10.34 5.16 -16.63
CA GLY A 282 11.46 4.37 -17.09
C GLY A 282 11.09 3.26 -18.06
N VAL A 283 12.09 2.87 -18.86
CA VAL A 283 12.01 1.72 -19.76
C VAL A 283 13.36 0.99 -19.76
N LYS A 284 13.32 -0.34 -19.73
CA LYS A 284 14.50 -1.20 -19.79
C LYS A 284 14.33 -2.38 -20.74
N PHE A 285 15.36 -2.70 -21.51
CA PHE A 285 15.46 -3.93 -22.29
C PHE A 285 15.96 -5.09 -21.43
N ILE A 286 15.41 -6.27 -21.69
CA ILE A 286 15.87 -7.55 -21.16
C ILE A 286 16.18 -8.46 -22.36
N PRO A 287 17.47 -8.75 -22.63
CA PRO A 287 17.85 -9.58 -23.77
C PRO A 287 17.14 -10.93 -23.76
N SER A 288 16.67 -11.36 -24.93
CA SER A 288 16.06 -12.68 -25.13
C SER A 288 17.10 -13.67 -25.67
N GLN A 289 16.99 -14.95 -25.28
CA GLN A 289 17.76 -16.04 -25.87
C GLN A 289 17.01 -16.76 -27.01
N ASP A 290 15.73 -16.44 -27.20
CA ASP A 290 14.94 -16.99 -28.31
C ASP A 290 15.32 -16.28 -29.62
N GLN A 291 15.67 -17.05 -30.65
CA GLN A 291 16.02 -16.54 -31.97
C GLN A 291 14.87 -15.80 -32.67
N LYS A 292 13.61 -16.02 -32.25
CA LYS A 292 12.43 -15.35 -32.80
C LYS A 292 12.04 -14.04 -32.09
N LEU A 293 12.59 -13.80 -30.90
CA LEU A 293 12.20 -12.70 -30.03
C LEU A 293 13.44 -11.86 -29.74
N LEU A 294 13.44 -10.60 -30.17
CA LEU A 294 14.63 -9.74 -30.12
C LEU A 294 15.01 -9.38 -28.70
N SER A 295 14.01 -8.98 -27.91
CA SER A 295 14.18 -8.60 -26.51
C SER A 295 12.81 -8.56 -25.83
N TYR A 296 12.81 -8.64 -24.52
CA TYR A 296 11.70 -8.14 -23.73
C TYR A 296 11.95 -6.68 -23.36
N VAL A 297 10.88 -5.96 -23.03
CA VAL A 297 10.92 -4.60 -22.51
C VAL A 297 10.12 -4.56 -21.21
N VAL A 298 10.62 -3.83 -20.22
CA VAL A 298 9.92 -3.54 -18.97
C VAL A 298 9.82 -2.04 -18.81
N SER A 299 8.65 -1.54 -18.43
CA SER A 299 8.40 -0.11 -18.20
C SER A 299 7.86 0.13 -16.80
N PHE A 300 8.16 1.30 -16.22
CA PHE A 300 7.85 1.66 -14.82
C PHE A 300 7.10 3.00 -14.77
N GLY A 301 5.98 3.07 -14.04
CA GLY A 301 5.05 4.19 -14.14
C GLY A 301 4.74 4.96 -12.86
N GLU A 302 4.10 6.12 -13.05
CA GLU A 302 3.41 6.89 -11.99
C GLU A 302 2.23 6.11 -11.41
N ASP A 303 1.62 5.23 -12.18
CA ASP A 303 0.51 4.37 -11.76
C ASP A 303 0.90 3.26 -10.78
N ALA A 304 2.13 3.31 -10.24
CA ALA A 304 2.69 2.33 -9.31
C ALA A 304 2.78 0.90 -9.90
N THR A 305 2.72 0.79 -11.23
CA THR A 305 2.89 -0.48 -11.95
C THR A 305 4.18 -0.52 -12.73
N HIS A 306 4.70 -1.73 -12.92
CA HIS A 306 5.59 -2.02 -14.03
C HIS A 306 4.96 -3.03 -14.97
N GLN A 307 5.20 -2.85 -16.26
CA GLN A 307 4.55 -3.57 -17.35
C GLN A 307 5.59 -4.31 -18.18
N PHE A 308 5.26 -5.53 -18.58
CA PHE A 308 6.10 -6.41 -19.38
C PHE A 308 5.64 -6.45 -20.83
N TRP A 309 6.61 -6.47 -21.75
CA TRP A 309 6.36 -6.45 -23.18
C TRP A 309 7.31 -7.41 -23.90
N SER A 310 6.84 -8.06 -24.95
CA SER A 310 7.71 -8.77 -25.90
C SER A 310 7.90 -7.94 -27.15
N LEU A 311 9.17 -7.85 -27.60
CA LEU A 311 9.53 -7.24 -28.87
C LEU A 311 9.98 -8.34 -29.84
N GLY A 312 9.16 -8.59 -30.86
CA GLY A 312 9.41 -9.58 -31.89
C GLY A 312 9.48 -8.94 -33.28
N GLU A 313 10.20 -9.59 -34.20
CA GLU A 313 10.15 -9.27 -35.62
C GLU A 313 9.10 -10.18 -36.30
N THR A 314 8.04 -9.59 -36.82
CA THR A 314 6.93 -10.32 -37.47
C THR A 314 7.21 -10.58 -38.95
N SER A 315 7.92 -9.66 -39.59
CA SER A 315 8.49 -9.78 -40.94
C SER A 315 9.74 -8.89 -41.03
N PRO A 316 10.64 -9.09 -42.02
CA PRO A 316 11.83 -8.25 -42.16
C PRO A 316 11.48 -6.76 -42.12
N ASP A 317 12.10 -6.01 -41.20
CA ASP A 317 11.84 -4.58 -40.94
C ASP A 317 10.43 -4.24 -40.40
N GLN A 318 9.72 -5.22 -39.82
CA GLN A 318 8.43 -5.05 -39.15
C GLN A 318 8.45 -5.64 -37.74
N PHE A 319 8.45 -4.75 -36.76
CA PHE A 319 8.53 -5.09 -35.34
C PHE A 319 7.15 -4.95 -34.70
N ASP A 320 6.88 -5.81 -33.72
CA ASP A 320 5.66 -5.74 -32.91
C ASP A 320 6.01 -5.73 -31.42
N LEU A 321 5.34 -4.85 -30.67
CA LEU A 321 5.52 -4.71 -29.22
C LEU A 321 4.24 -5.17 -28.53
N THR A 322 4.24 -6.43 -28.07
CA THR A 322 3.07 -7.05 -27.47
C THR A 322 3.10 -6.91 -25.94
N HIS A 323 1.99 -6.47 -25.34
CA HIS A 323 1.84 -6.40 -23.88
C HIS A 323 1.65 -7.79 -23.28
N LEU A 324 2.41 -8.12 -22.24
CA LEU A 324 2.38 -9.43 -21.56
C LEU A 324 1.68 -9.39 -20.19
N GLY A 325 1.38 -8.19 -19.66
CA GLY A 325 0.83 -7.98 -18.32
C GLY A 325 1.69 -7.04 -17.49
N GLY A 326 1.36 -6.89 -16.21
CA GLY A 326 2.09 -6.04 -15.28
C GLY A 326 1.74 -6.33 -13.82
N SER A 327 2.56 -5.80 -12.92
CA SER A 327 2.44 -6.00 -11.48
C SER A 327 2.32 -4.64 -10.78
N CYS A 328 1.45 -4.56 -9.76
CA CYS A 328 1.29 -3.38 -8.91
C CYS A 328 1.83 -3.71 -7.52
N LEU A 329 3.11 -3.42 -7.28
CA LEU A 329 3.82 -3.82 -6.06
C LEU A 329 4.04 -2.66 -5.07
N HIS A 330 3.61 -1.45 -5.44
CA HIS A 330 3.79 -0.24 -4.66
C HIS A 330 2.45 0.45 -4.42
N SER A 331 2.35 1.19 -3.32
CA SER A 331 1.17 1.96 -2.96
C SER A 331 1.22 3.38 -3.54
N GLY A 332 0.06 3.99 -3.74
CA GLY A 332 -0.06 5.41 -4.10
C GLY A 332 0.40 5.70 -5.53
N LYS A 333 1.53 6.39 -5.69
CA LYS A 333 2.06 6.82 -6.98
C LYS A 333 3.56 6.58 -7.09
N ASN A 334 4.04 6.47 -8.33
CA ASN A 334 5.43 6.46 -8.76
C ASN A 334 6.28 5.26 -8.32
N ILE A 335 6.83 4.59 -9.33
CA ILE A 335 8.06 3.81 -9.22
C ILE A 335 9.21 4.70 -9.68
N TRP A 336 10.11 5.05 -8.76
CA TRP A 336 11.21 5.99 -9.03
C TRP A 336 12.50 5.32 -9.46
N SER A 337 12.69 4.06 -9.08
CA SER A 337 13.92 3.33 -9.37
C SER A 337 13.65 1.89 -9.73
N TRP A 338 14.59 1.32 -10.48
CA TRP A 338 14.51 -0.05 -10.94
C TRP A 338 15.91 -0.60 -11.22
N ALA A 339 16.05 -1.91 -11.06
CA ALA A 339 17.26 -2.64 -11.44
C ALA A 339 16.88 -4.03 -11.95
N ILE A 340 17.69 -4.58 -12.85
CA ILE A 340 17.45 -5.88 -13.46
C ILE A 340 18.71 -6.71 -13.31
N SER A 341 18.57 -7.95 -12.82
CA SER A 341 19.66 -8.92 -12.72
C SER A 341 19.31 -10.20 -13.47
N HIS A 342 20.24 -10.70 -14.27
CA HIS A 342 20.17 -12.05 -14.85
C HIS A 342 20.91 -13.01 -13.91
N ASP A 343 20.16 -13.87 -13.22
CA ASP A 343 20.74 -14.85 -12.30
C ASP A 343 21.12 -16.13 -13.04
N THR A 344 20.27 -16.51 -14.00
CA THR A 344 20.57 -17.56 -14.97
C THR A 344 20.14 -17.09 -16.37
N PRO A 345 20.60 -17.75 -17.44
CA PRO A 345 20.08 -17.55 -18.80
C PRO A 345 18.54 -17.52 -18.92
N SER A 346 17.86 -18.24 -18.04
CA SER A 346 16.40 -18.43 -18.03
C SER A 346 15.69 -17.72 -16.88
N GLU A 347 16.40 -17.01 -15.99
CA GLU A 347 15.80 -16.35 -14.82
C GLU A 347 16.34 -14.94 -14.66
N VAL A 348 15.42 -14.00 -14.51
CA VAL A 348 15.70 -12.59 -14.30
C VAL A 348 14.96 -12.12 -13.05
N VAL A 349 15.58 -11.22 -12.29
CA VAL A 349 14.95 -10.56 -11.16
C VAL A 349 14.79 -9.09 -11.50
N VAL A 350 13.54 -8.61 -11.45
CA VAL A 350 13.20 -7.19 -11.58
C VAL A 350 13.04 -6.61 -10.19
N ALA A 351 13.86 -5.62 -9.85
CA ALA A 351 13.71 -4.84 -8.64
C ALA A 351 13.07 -3.49 -8.95
N SER A 352 12.15 -3.04 -8.10
CA SER A 352 11.49 -1.74 -8.20
C SER A 352 11.46 -1.02 -6.85
N GLY A 353 11.66 0.30 -6.87
CA GLY A 353 11.66 1.17 -5.70
C GLY A 353 10.56 2.22 -5.81
N GLY A 354 9.66 2.24 -4.83
CA GLY A 354 8.45 3.06 -4.84
C GLY A 354 8.58 4.39 -4.11
N ALA A 355 7.63 5.31 -4.36
CA ALA A 355 7.48 6.52 -3.54
C ALA A 355 7.03 6.23 -2.10
N ASP A 356 6.44 5.05 -1.88
CA ASP A 356 6.06 4.56 -0.55
C ASP A 356 7.26 4.08 0.30
N GLY A 357 8.48 4.12 -0.24
CA GLY A 357 9.71 3.69 0.41
C GLY A 357 9.96 2.18 0.37
N SER A 358 9.09 1.40 -0.30
CA SER A 358 9.29 -0.04 -0.46
C SER A 358 10.24 -0.39 -1.60
N VAL A 359 10.95 -1.50 -1.42
CA VAL A 359 11.71 -2.18 -2.48
C VAL A 359 11.08 -3.55 -2.72
N ALA A 360 10.62 -3.77 -3.95
CA ALA A 360 10.04 -5.02 -4.38
C ALA A 360 10.99 -5.77 -5.31
N LEU A 361 11.05 -7.09 -5.15
CA LEU A 361 11.80 -8.02 -6.00
C LEU A 361 10.84 -9.00 -6.63
N GLU A 362 10.78 -9.02 -7.96
CA GLU A 362 9.96 -9.93 -8.75
C GLU A 362 10.86 -10.81 -9.65
N PRO A 363 11.14 -12.05 -9.24
CA PRO A 363 11.73 -13.07 -10.10
C PRO A 363 10.78 -13.44 -11.24
N LYS A 364 11.32 -13.61 -12.44
CA LYS A 364 10.62 -14.03 -13.66
C LYS A 364 11.46 -15.03 -14.44
N SER A 365 10.79 -16.05 -14.97
CA SER A 365 11.38 -17.00 -15.91
C SER A 365 11.31 -16.47 -17.35
N ILE A 366 12.33 -16.77 -18.16
CA ILE A 366 12.40 -16.45 -19.59
C ILE A 366 12.20 -17.76 -20.39
N PRO A 367 11.28 -17.80 -21.38
CA PRO A 367 10.50 -16.68 -21.92
C PRO A 367 9.43 -16.18 -20.95
N PHE A 368 9.20 -14.86 -20.93
CA PHE A 368 8.03 -14.32 -20.23
C PHE A 368 6.78 -14.88 -20.92
N THR A 369 6.12 -15.82 -20.27
CA THR A 369 4.79 -16.27 -20.67
C THR A 369 3.77 -15.31 -20.06
N SER A 370 2.55 -15.29 -20.61
CA SER A 370 1.40 -14.68 -19.91
C SER A 370 1.23 -15.32 -18.53
N GLU A 371 0.28 -14.85 -17.69
CA GLU A 371 -0.09 -15.40 -16.36
C GLU A 371 -0.30 -16.96 -16.25
N SER A 372 -0.09 -17.67 -17.36
CA SER A 372 -0.20 -19.11 -17.63
C SER A 372 0.85 -20.04 -17.01
N ASP A 373 2.00 -19.61 -16.49
CA ASP A 373 3.02 -20.60 -16.03
C ASP A 373 2.60 -21.39 -14.77
N HIS A 374 1.72 -20.82 -13.95
CA HIS A 374 1.10 -21.53 -12.81
C HIS A 374 -0.36 -21.90 -13.08
N THR A 375 -0.91 -21.53 -14.24
CA THR A 375 -2.32 -21.75 -14.59
C THR A 375 -2.45 -22.87 -15.61
N GLN A 376 -2.84 -24.05 -15.16
CA GLN A 376 -3.25 -25.14 -16.04
C GLN A 376 -4.69 -24.91 -16.53
N THR A 377 -4.95 -25.07 -17.82
CA THR A 377 -6.30 -24.91 -18.40
C THR A 377 -6.78 -26.18 -19.08
N TRP A 378 -8.05 -26.54 -18.86
CA TRP A 378 -8.69 -27.69 -19.51
C TRP A 378 -9.99 -27.28 -20.19
N SER A 379 -10.20 -27.79 -21.40
CA SER A 379 -11.48 -27.62 -22.07
C SER A 379 -12.50 -28.63 -21.52
N ILE A 380 -13.79 -28.26 -21.57
CA ILE A 380 -14.89 -29.18 -21.25
C ILE A 380 -14.88 -30.42 -22.16
N GLN A 381 -14.32 -30.32 -23.37
CA GLN A 381 -14.22 -31.45 -24.30
C GLN A 381 -13.21 -32.50 -23.80
N ASP A 382 -12.11 -32.06 -23.18
CA ASP A 382 -11.10 -32.95 -22.58
C ASP A 382 -11.68 -33.74 -21.40
N LEU A 383 -12.54 -33.10 -20.60
CA LEU A 383 -13.23 -33.72 -19.46
C LEU A 383 -14.32 -34.72 -19.89
N GLY A 384 -15.02 -34.44 -21.01
CA GLY A 384 -16.11 -35.27 -21.53
C GLY A 384 -15.67 -36.57 -22.19
N LEU A 385 -14.37 -36.73 -22.53
CA LEU A 385 -13.82 -37.95 -23.13
C LEU A 385 -13.91 -39.18 -22.22
N ALA A 386 -13.92 -38.99 -20.89
CA ALA A 386 -14.00 -40.05 -19.90
C ALA A 386 -15.43 -40.58 -19.66
N CYS A 387 -16.46 -39.90 -20.17
CA CYS A 387 -17.86 -40.28 -19.96
C CYS A 387 -18.28 -41.42 -20.91
N PRO A 388 -18.94 -42.49 -20.41
CA PRO A 388 -19.41 -43.60 -21.26
C PRO A 388 -20.50 -43.20 -22.28
N GLU A 389 -21.33 -42.21 -21.94
CA GLU A 389 -22.41 -41.71 -22.79
C GLU A 389 -21.96 -40.48 -23.59
N ARG A 390 -21.85 -40.60 -24.91
CA ARG A 390 -21.53 -39.45 -25.78
C ARG A 390 -22.71 -38.47 -25.83
N PRO A 391 -22.46 -37.14 -25.86
CA PRO A 391 -23.51 -36.15 -26.00
C PRO A 391 -24.36 -36.41 -27.26
N GLN A 392 -25.69 -36.41 -27.11
CA GLN A 392 -26.59 -36.40 -28.26
C GLN A 392 -26.32 -35.14 -29.10
N ALA A 393 -26.32 -35.30 -30.43
CA ALA A 393 -25.90 -34.29 -31.40
C ALA A 393 -26.49 -32.91 -31.10
N GLY A 394 -25.64 -31.96 -30.68
CA GLY A 394 -25.93 -30.52 -30.67
C GLY A 394 -25.85 -29.80 -29.32
N ARG A 395 -25.81 -30.48 -28.16
CA ARG A 395 -25.70 -29.79 -26.85
C ARG A 395 -24.54 -30.34 -26.03
N GLN A 396 -23.47 -29.55 -25.93
CA GLN A 396 -22.31 -29.86 -25.09
C GLN A 396 -22.73 -29.81 -23.60
N ASP A 397 -22.35 -30.84 -22.84
CA ASP A 397 -22.48 -30.86 -21.37
C ASP A 397 -21.62 -29.72 -20.78
N LYS A 398 -22.02 -29.17 -19.63
CA LYS A 398 -21.35 -28.02 -19.03
C LYS A 398 -20.92 -28.33 -17.60
N LEU A 399 -19.79 -27.75 -17.19
CA LEU A 399 -19.36 -27.78 -15.79
C LEU A 399 -20.36 -27.02 -14.93
N ARG A 400 -20.74 -27.62 -13.80
CA ARG A 400 -21.74 -27.05 -12.90
C ARG A 400 -21.15 -26.61 -11.58
N SER A 401 -20.58 -27.55 -10.83
CA SER A 401 -20.01 -27.29 -9.51
C SER A 401 -18.76 -28.15 -9.30
N TYR A 402 -17.86 -27.68 -8.44
CA TYR A 402 -16.66 -28.43 -8.09
C TYR A 402 -16.16 -28.07 -6.69
N ALA A 403 -15.41 -28.98 -6.09
CA ALA A 403 -14.79 -28.81 -4.77
C ALA A 403 -13.49 -29.62 -4.69
N PHE A 404 -12.50 -29.06 -3.99
CA PHE A 404 -11.24 -29.76 -3.73
C PHE A 404 -11.46 -30.88 -2.71
N LEU A 405 -10.99 -32.09 -3.03
CA LEU A 405 -11.01 -33.23 -2.11
C LEU A 405 -9.73 -33.30 -1.29
N ASP A 406 -8.63 -32.82 -1.83
CA ASP A 406 -7.35 -32.66 -1.15
C ASP A 406 -6.60 -31.54 -1.88
N LYS A 407 -5.27 -31.46 -1.67
CA LYS A 407 -4.45 -30.47 -2.35
C LYS A 407 -4.58 -30.62 -3.88
N THR A 408 -4.51 -31.83 -4.42
CA THR A 408 -4.38 -32.09 -5.86
C THR A 408 -5.68 -32.46 -6.57
N ASN A 409 -6.63 -33.08 -5.86
CA ASN A 409 -7.76 -33.73 -6.49
C ASN A 409 -9.04 -32.87 -6.43
N LEU A 410 -9.76 -32.79 -7.54
CA LEU A 410 -10.97 -32.00 -7.69
C LEU A 410 -12.17 -32.90 -8.02
N LEU A 411 -13.24 -32.82 -7.22
CA LEU A 411 -14.52 -33.44 -7.57
C LEU A 411 -15.33 -32.46 -8.40
N VAL A 412 -15.85 -32.90 -9.54
CA VAL A 412 -16.54 -32.06 -10.53
C VAL A 412 -17.91 -32.66 -10.86
N THR A 413 -18.93 -31.82 -10.91
CA THR A 413 -20.28 -32.17 -11.40
C THR A 413 -20.63 -31.44 -12.69
N THR A 414 -21.41 -32.08 -13.54
CA THR A 414 -21.88 -31.51 -14.81
C THR A 414 -23.40 -31.26 -14.83
N ASP A 415 -23.86 -30.48 -15.81
CA ASP A 415 -25.30 -30.24 -16.04
C ASP A 415 -26.06 -31.52 -16.39
N ALA A 416 -25.41 -32.53 -16.97
CA ALA A 416 -25.99 -33.85 -17.20
C ALA A 416 -26.06 -34.74 -15.93
N GLY A 417 -25.51 -34.28 -14.80
CA GLY A 417 -25.45 -35.04 -13.55
C GLY A 417 -24.29 -36.04 -13.47
N ASN A 418 -23.24 -35.89 -14.29
CA ASN A 418 -22.03 -36.70 -14.17
C ASN A 418 -21.21 -36.24 -12.97
N ILE A 419 -20.62 -37.19 -12.24
CA ILE A 419 -19.64 -36.96 -11.18
C ILE A 419 -18.29 -37.45 -11.69
N LEU A 420 -17.32 -36.54 -11.77
CA LEU A 420 -15.97 -36.77 -12.27
C LEU A 420 -14.95 -36.46 -11.17
N LEU A 421 -13.89 -37.25 -11.11
CA LEU A 421 -12.72 -36.98 -10.29
C LEU A 421 -11.58 -36.54 -11.20
N LEU A 422 -11.10 -35.31 -11.01
CA LEU A 422 -9.91 -34.80 -11.66
C LEU A 422 -8.72 -35.02 -10.73
N THR A 423 -7.69 -35.71 -11.25
CA THR A 423 -6.44 -35.99 -10.53
C THR A 423 -5.25 -35.53 -11.37
N GLU A 424 -4.12 -35.26 -10.73
CA GLU A 424 -2.86 -34.94 -11.42
C GLU A 424 -2.02 -36.22 -11.58
N ASN A 425 -1.47 -36.49 -12.76
CA ASN A 425 -0.59 -37.65 -12.98
C ASN A 425 0.87 -37.34 -12.63
N GLU A 426 1.74 -38.35 -12.66
CA GLU A 426 3.19 -38.22 -12.32
C GLU A 426 3.95 -37.19 -13.17
N ASN A 427 3.40 -36.82 -14.34
CA ASN A 427 3.97 -35.84 -15.25
C ASN A 427 3.28 -34.46 -15.16
N GLY A 428 2.45 -34.22 -14.13
CA GLY A 428 1.71 -32.96 -13.95
C GLY A 428 0.52 -32.76 -14.90
N HIS A 429 0.12 -33.78 -15.67
CA HIS A 429 -1.05 -33.70 -16.54
C HIS A 429 -2.30 -34.20 -15.85
N ALA A 430 -3.43 -33.53 -16.09
CA ALA A 430 -4.71 -33.96 -15.53
C ALA A 430 -5.17 -35.30 -16.12
N ARG A 431 -5.63 -36.17 -15.22
CA ARG A 431 -6.34 -37.41 -15.48
C ARG A 431 -7.75 -37.29 -14.94
N THR A 432 -8.73 -37.54 -15.80
CA THR A 432 -10.15 -37.54 -15.46
C THR A 432 -10.65 -38.98 -15.27
N ASP A 433 -11.14 -39.29 -14.08
CA ASP A 433 -11.83 -40.55 -13.79
C ASP A 433 -13.35 -40.28 -13.68
N TRP A 434 -14.17 -40.96 -14.49
CA TRP A 434 -15.63 -40.92 -14.33
C TRP A 434 -16.05 -41.82 -13.17
N ILE A 435 -16.81 -41.29 -12.22
CA ILE A 435 -17.26 -42.05 -11.04
C ILE A 435 -18.62 -42.68 -11.31
N ARG A 436 -19.63 -41.85 -11.55
CA ARG A 436 -20.99 -42.27 -11.90
C ARG A 436 -21.83 -41.11 -12.42
N LYS A 437 -22.99 -41.43 -12.98
CA LYS A 437 -24.06 -40.49 -13.26
C LYS A 437 -25.12 -40.54 -12.16
N GLU A 438 -25.56 -39.38 -11.69
CA GLU A 438 -26.58 -39.22 -10.66
C GLU A 438 -27.66 -38.26 -11.14
N GLU A 439 -28.82 -38.81 -11.47
CA GLU A 439 -29.91 -38.06 -12.12
C GLU A 439 -30.46 -36.94 -11.21
N LYS A 440 -30.31 -37.08 -9.89
CA LYS A 440 -30.68 -36.05 -8.91
C LYS A 440 -29.90 -34.74 -9.05
N LEU A 441 -28.68 -34.80 -9.60
CA LEU A 441 -27.79 -33.65 -9.81
C LEU A 441 -28.00 -32.97 -11.17
N ARG A 442 -28.88 -33.52 -12.02
CA ARG A 442 -29.10 -33.03 -13.38
C ARG A 442 -29.70 -31.63 -13.37
N GLY A 443 -29.08 -30.73 -14.14
CA GLY A 443 -29.50 -29.34 -14.31
C GLY A 443 -29.24 -28.43 -13.12
N TYR A 444 -28.91 -28.97 -11.94
CA TYR A 444 -28.55 -28.21 -10.74
C TYR A 444 -27.86 -29.11 -9.71
N SER A 445 -26.67 -28.71 -9.28
CA SER A 445 -25.93 -29.37 -8.20
C SER A 445 -25.17 -28.35 -7.36
N VAL A 446 -25.07 -28.61 -6.07
CA VAL A 446 -24.21 -27.88 -5.11
C VAL A 446 -23.23 -28.88 -4.52
N VAL A 447 -21.97 -28.46 -4.36
CA VAL A 447 -20.90 -29.28 -3.80
C VAL A 447 -20.13 -28.49 -2.75
N THR A 448 -19.85 -29.15 -1.62
CA THR A 448 -18.90 -28.68 -0.60
C THR A 448 -18.03 -29.86 -0.16
N SER A 449 -16.91 -29.62 0.51
CA SER A 449 -15.95 -30.66 0.89
C SER A 449 -15.25 -30.37 2.21
N ILE A 450 -14.63 -31.41 2.78
CA ILE A 450 -13.66 -31.30 3.87
C ILE A 450 -12.34 -31.88 3.33
N PRO A 451 -11.44 -31.04 2.78
CA PRO A 451 -10.25 -31.51 2.08
C PRO A 451 -9.32 -32.38 2.95
N ASN A 452 -9.18 -32.07 4.23
CA ASN A 452 -8.32 -32.83 5.16
C ASN A 452 -8.78 -34.29 5.34
N LEU A 453 -10.05 -34.59 5.06
CA LEU A 453 -10.63 -35.92 5.17
C LEU A 453 -10.91 -36.58 3.82
N SER A 454 -10.63 -35.88 2.70
CA SER A 454 -10.93 -36.35 1.34
C SER A 454 -12.36 -36.78 1.09
N ILE A 455 -13.31 -36.01 1.65
CA ILE A 455 -14.75 -36.22 1.48
C ILE A 455 -15.44 -35.00 0.87
N ALA A 456 -16.54 -35.24 0.17
CA ALA A 456 -17.40 -34.17 -0.37
C ALA A 456 -18.88 -34.48 -0.18
N PHE A 457 -19.69 -33.43 -0.13
CA PHE A 457 -21.14 -33.50 -0.03
C PHE A 457 -21.77 -32.90 -1.28
N LEU A 458 -22.71 -33.64 -1.88
CA LEU A 458 -23.41 -33.25 -3.10
C LEU A 458 -24.90 -33.17 -2.83
N ALA A 459 -25.57 -32.14 -3.34
CA ALA A 459 -27.02 -32.03 -3.29
C ALA A 459 -27.61 -31.52 -4.59
N GLY A 460 -28.82 -32.01 -4.90
CA GLY A 460 -29.57 -31.72 -6.11
C GLY A 460 -30.87 -30.94 -5.87
N MET A 461 -31.75 -30.91 -6.87
CA MET A 461 -33.04 -30.22 -6.76
C MET A 461 -34.05 -30.94 -5.86
N ASP A 462 -33.88 -32.24 -5.65
CA ASP A 462 -34.80 -33.10 -4.90
C ASP A 462 -34.56 -33.05 -3.36
N GLY A 463 -33.58 -32.26 -2.92
CA GLY A 463 -33.20 -32.14 -1.51
C GLY A 463 -32.41 -33.33 -0.95
N SER A 464 -32.07 -34.34 -1.77
CA SER A 464 -31.22 -35.44 -1.33
C SER A 464 -29.78 -34.96 -1.19
N VAL A 465 -29.19 -35.15 0.00
CA VAL A 465 -27.77 -34.88 0.26
C VAL A 465 -27.00 -36.20 0.27
N MET A 466 -25.89 -36.23 -0.44
CA MET A 466 -25.06 -37.42 -0.66
C MET A 466 -23.64 -37.16 -0.21
N LEU A 467 -23.01 -38.18 0.38
CA LEU A 467 -21.60 -38.20 0.76
C LEU A 467 -20.79 -38.91 -0.33
N TYR A 468 -19.74 -38.27 -0.82
CA TYR A 468 -18.69 -38.86 -1.62
C TYR A 468 -17.49 -39.21 -0.74
N GLU A 469 -17.04 -40.46 -0.84
CA GLU A 469 -15.84 -40.97 -0.18
C GLU A 469 -15.31 -42.17 -0.94
N GLY A 470 -13.98 -42.26 -1.14
CA GLY A 470 -13.36 -43.48 -1.67
C GLY A 470 -13.88 -43.93 -3.04
N LYS A 471 -14.24 -42.98 -3.92
CA LYS A 471 -14.92 -43.21 -5.22
C LYS A 471 -16.35 -43.77 -5.13
N GLU A 472 -16.94 -43.84 -3.93
CA GLU A 472 -18.36 -44.16 -3.73
C GLU A 472 -19.19 -42.91 -3.46
N VAL A 473 -20.49 -42.98 -3.76
CA VAL A 473 -21.48 -41.93 -3.44
C VAL A 473 -22.65 -42.56 -2.71
N LYS A 474 -22.84 -42.19 -1.43
CA LYS A 474 -23.87 -42.73 -0.52
C LYS A 474 -24.88 -41.64 -0.16
N GLY A 475 -26.15 -41.99 0.04
CA GLY A 475 -27.16 -41.06 0.54
C GLY A 475 -26.98 -40.81 2.04
N LEU A 476 -27.03 -39.56 2.47
CA LEU A 476 -26.81 -39.17 3.87
C LEU A 476 -28.11 -38.73 4.55
N VAL A 477 -28.68 -37.60 4.10
CA VAL A 477 -29.93 -37.03 4.64
C VAL A 477 -30.77 -36.52 3.48
N LYS A 478 -32.10 -36.48 3.68
CA LYS A 478 -33.03 -35.91 2.71
C LYS A 478 -33.73 -34.68 3.29
N SER A 479 -33.55 -33.56 2.63
CA SER A 479 -34.29 -32.32 2.86
C SER A 479 -35.67 -32.35 2.20
N SER A 480 -36.59 -31.50 2.67
CA SER A 480 -37.94 -31.34 2.13
C SER A 480 -38.01 -30.50 0.85
N ARG A 481 -36.95 -29.76 0.51
CA ARG A 481 -36.91 -28.76 -0.58
C ARG A 481 -35.58 -28.77 -1.32
N LYS A 482 -35.53 -28.06 -2.45
CA LYS A 482 -34.31 -27.79 -3.22
C LYS A 482 -33.22 -27.19 -2.33
N THR A 483 -32.07 -27.85 -2.26
CA THR A 483 -30.90 -27.39 -1.51
C THR A 483 -30.27 -26.18 -2.22
N SER A 484 -30.13 -25.06 -1.50
CA SER A 484 -29.50 -23.84 -2.01
C SER A 484 -28.01 -23.81 -1.73
N ALA A 485 -27.58 -24.28 -0.56
CA ALA A 485 -26.20 -24.27 -0.11
C ALA A 485 -25.91 -25.41 0.86
N LEU A 486 -24.65 -25.85 0.89
CA LEU A 486 -24.11 -26.83 1.82
C LEU A 486 -22.87 -26.24 2.49
N PHE A 487 -22.76 -26.37 3.81
CA PHE A 487 -21.60 -25.96 4.58
C PHE A 487 -21.14 -27.13 5.44
N ALA A 488 -19.87 -27.49 5.38
CA ALA A 488 -19.31 -28.63 6.08
C ALA A 488 -18.09 -28.21 6.89
N GLN A 489 -17.98 -28.74 8.10
CA GLN A 489 -16.87 -28.46 9.02
C GLN A 489 -16.47 -29.75 9.73
N GLN A 490 -15.16 -29.95 9.89
CA GLN A 490 -14.62 -30.97 10.80
C GLN A 490 -14.70 -30.43 12.23
N LEU A 491 -15.35 -31.16 13.11
CA LEU A 491 -15.58 -30.76 14.49
C LEU A 491 -14.46 -31.32 15.37
N SER A 492 -13.93 -30.49 16.29
CA SER A 492 -12.89 -30.90 17.24
C SER A 492 -13.44 -31.93 18.24
N SER A 493 -12.82 -33.11 18.32
CA SER A 493 -13.14 -34.16 19.30
C SER A 493 -11.97 -34.38 20.27
N SER A 494 -12.28 -34.70 21.54
CA SER A 494 -11.30 -35.08 22.58
C SER A 494 -10.80 -36.52 22.44
N GLU A 495 -11.46 -37.35 21.63
CA GLU A 495 -11.14 -38.77 21.45
C GLU A 495 -10.52 -39.06 20.07
N GLY A 496 -9.23 -39.43 20.06
CA GLY A 496 -8.36 -39.50 18.87
C GLY A 496 -8.61 -40.63 17.86
N THR A 497 -9.78 -41.27 17.83
CA THR A 497 -10.09 -42.37 16.88
C THR A 497 -11.29 -42.11 15.96
N CYS A 498 -12.16 -41.15 16.28
CA CYS A 498 -13.38 -40.86 15.52
C CYS A 498 -13.43 -39.40 15.06
N GLN A 499 -13.63 -39.18 13.76
CA GLN A 499 -13.72 -37.84 13.17
C GLN A 499 -15.17 -37.37 13.19
N GLN A 500 -15.49 -36.32 13.97
CA GLN A 500 -16.82 -35.73 13.99
C GLN A 500 -16.98 -34.69 12.88
N ILE A 501 -18.15 -34.69 12.23
CA ILE A 501 -18.48 -33.81 11.11
C ILE A 501 -19.80 -33.10 11.38
N GLY A 502 -19.82 -31.79 11.12
CA GLY A 502 -21.03 -30.97 11.06
C GLY A 502 -21.35 -30.58 9.63
N LEU A 503 -22.60 -30.78 9.21
CA LEU A 503 -23.10 -30.43 7.89
C LEU A 503 -24.38 -29.59 8.01
N LEU A 504 -24.33 -28.34 7.54
CA LEU A 504 -25.52 -27.48 7.43
C LEU A 504 -26.07 -27.52 6.01
N THR A 505 -27.35 -27.88 5.89
CA THR A 505 -28.11 -27.89 4.64
C THR A 505 -29.13 -26.76 4.65
N ALA A 506 -28.90 -25.77 3.78
CA ALA A 506 -29.81 -24.66 3.54
C ALA A 506 -30.68 -24.92 2.30
N ASN A 507 -31.95 -24.53 2.36
CA ASN A 507 -32.92 -24.77 1.29
C ASN A 507 -33.52 -23.46 0.76
N VAL A 508 -33.91 -23.47 -0.51
CA VAL A 508 -34.56 -22.33 -1.17
C VAL A 508 -35.90 -22.00 -0.49
N GLU A 509 -36.04 -20.75 -0.04
CA GLU A 509 -37.27 -20.20 0.59
C GLU A 509 -37.80 -21.01 1.78
N ALA A 510 -36.90 -21.71 2.49
CA ALA A 510 -37.29 -22.46 3.68
C ALA A 510 -37.32 -21.57 4.92
N LYS A 511 -38.27 -21.84 5.82
CA LYS A 511 -38.31 -21.25 7.17
C LYS A 511 -37.34 -21.93 8.13
N THR A 512 -36.79 -23.08 7.73
CA THR A 512 -35.89 -23.89 8.54
C THR A 512 -34.67 -24.36 7.74
N ALA A 513 -33.55 -24.54 8.43
CA ALA A 513 -32.36 -25.23 7.92
C ALA A 513 -32.12 -26.53 8.67
N LEU A 514 -31.37 -27.46 8.07
CA LEU A 514 -31.03 -28.74 8.71
C LEU A 514 -29.55 -28.73 9.09
N PHE A 515 -29.25 -28.87 10.37
CA PHE A 515 -27.89 -29.16 10.83
C PHE A 515 -27.79 -30.65 11.14
N THR A 516 -26.82 -31.34 10.54
CA THR A 516 -26.59 -32.77 10.71
C THR A 516 -25.19 -32.99 11.27
N ARG A 517 -25.08 -33.75 12.36
CA ARG A 517 -23.81 -34.17 12.96
C ARG A 517 -23.67 -35.69 12.82
N PHE A 518 -22.48 -36.16 12.48
CA PHE A 518 -22.16 -37.59 12.48
C PHE A 518 -20.67 -37.83 12.67
N SER A 519 -20.37 -39.08 13.00
CA SER A 519 -19.03 -39.60 13.25
C SER A 519 -18.59 -40.50 12.10
N LEU A 520 -17.34 -40.36 11.64
CA LEU A 520 -16.70 -41.30 10.73
C LEU A 520 -15.67 -42.15 11.50
N SER A 521 -15.94 -43.45 11.62
CA SER A 521 -15.06 -44.44 12.22
C SER A 521 -14.30 -45.24 11.14
N ALA A 522 -13.09 -45.70 11.48
CA ALA A 522 -12.30 -46.55 10.59
C ALA A 522 -12.97 -47.92 10.44
N GLY A 523 -13.58 -48.17 9.27
CA GLY A 523 -14.14 -49.47 8.91
C GLY A 523 -13.05 -50.49 8.54
N THR A 524 -13.42 -51.77 8.46
CA THR A 524 -12.56 -52.87 7.97
C THR A 524 -12.34 -52.85 6.45
N GLU A 525 -12.97 -51.91 5.72
CA GLU A 525 -12.88 -51.72 4.27
C GLU A 525 -12.34 -50.32 3.91
N VAL A 526 -12.14 -50.05 2.61
CA VAL A 526 -11.65 -48.77 2.05
C VAL A 526 -12.61 -47.57 2.34
N THR A 527 -13.83 -47.80 2.84
CA THR A 527 -14.81 -46.74 3.18
C THR A 527 -15.10 -46.70 4.69
N ARG A 528 -15.27 -45.49 5.25
CA ARG A 528 -15.55 -45.26 6.67
C ARG A 528 -17.03 -45.50 6.97
N THR A 529 -17.33 -45.97 8.18
CA THR A 529 -18.71 -46.18 8.65
C THR A 529 -19.25 -44.92 9.29
N ILE A 530 -20.51 -44.58 8.96
CA ILE A 530 -21.22 -43.45 9.56
C ILE A 530 -21.86 -43.90 10.87
N GLU A 531 -21.50 -43.26 11.96
CA GLU A 531 -22.04 -43.48 13.31
C GLU A 531 -22.65 -42.19 13.86
N ASN A 532 -23.54 -42.30 14.85
CA ASN A 532 -24.08 -41.16 15.61
C ASN A 532 -24.66 -40.03 14.73
N LEU A 533 -25.46 -40.40 13.72
CA LEU A 533 -26.12 -39.45 12.81
C LEU A 533 -27.31 -38.76 13.48
N PHE A 534 -27.12 -37.52 13.91
CA PHE A 534 -28.14 -36.66 14.51
C PHE A 534 -28.48 -35.49 13.58
N THR A 535 -29.75 -35.04 13.57
CA THR A 535 -30.19 -33.91 12.74
C THR A 535 -31.15 -32.99 13.50
N TRP A 536 -30.88 -31.69 13.46
CA TRP A 536 -31.70 -30.63 14.07
C TRP A 536 -32.32 -29.74 12.99
N ARG A 537 -33.54 -29.27 13.24
CA ARG A 537 -34.21 -28.25 12.43
C ARG A 537 -34.03 -26.89 13.08
N LEU A 538 -33.33 -25.98 12.41
CA LEU A 538 -33.08 -24.63 12.91
C LEU A 538 -34.14 -23.68 12.36
N ALA A 539 -34.91 -23.01 13.22
CA ALA A 539 -35.87 -21.98 12.81
C ALA A 539 -35.13 -20.70 12.40
N LEU A 540 -35.29 -20.28 11.15
CA LEU A 540 -34.59 -19.13 10.58
C LEU A 540 -35.35 -17.82 10.84
N PRO A 541 -34.64 -16.71 11.14
CA PRO A 541 -35.26 -15.39 11.18
C PRO A 541 -35.92 -15.01 9.85
N LYS A 542 -36.85 -14.04 9.89
CA LYS A 542 -37.56 -13.58 8.69
C LYS A 542 -36.57 -12.98 7.68
N GLY A 543 -36.59 -13.48 6.44
CA GLY A 543 -35.71 -13.00 5.36
C GLY A 543 -34.26 -13.50 5.46
N PHE A 544 -33.98 -14.45 6.35
CA PHE A 544 -32.62 -14.95 6.60
C PHE A 544 -32.25 -16.05 5.59
N VAL A 545 -31.48 -15.68 4.56
CA VAL A 545 -30.89 -16.64 3.60
C VAL A 545 -29.46 -16.92 4.03
N ILE A 546 -29.17 -18.16 4.44
CA ILE A 546 -27.86 -18.55 4.96
C ILE A 546 -26.78 -18.45 3.87
N THR A 547 -25.64 -17.85 4.23
CA THR A 547 -24.48 -17.68 3.36
C THR A 547 -23.18 -18.19 3.98
N SER A 548 -23.12 -18.37 5.30
CA SER A 548 -21.93 -18.86 6.02
C SER A 548 -22.31 -19.60 7.30
N PHE A 549 -21.39 -20.41 7.81
CA PHE A 549 -21.61 -21.32 8.94
C PHE A 549 -20.30 -21.61 9.69
N VAL A 550 -20.34 -21.55 11.02
CA VAL A 550 -19.31 -22.15 11.89
C VAL A 550 -19.97 -22.78 13.11
N ALA A 551 -19.49 -23.96 13.51
CA ALA A 551 -19.82 -24.64 14.75
C ALA A 551 -18.66 -24.53 15.75
N ILE A 552 -19.00 -24.22 16.99
CA ILE A 552 -18.08 -23.94 18.08
C ILE A 552 -18.39 -24.88 19.25
N ASN A 553 -17.36 -25.46 19.84
CA ASN A 553 -17.44 -26.24 21.07
C ASN A 553 -16.63 -25.53 22.17
N PHE A 554 -17.25 -25.32 23.32
CA PHE A 554 -16.69 -24.64 24.50
C PHE A 554 -16.08 -25.62 25.51
N GLY A 555 -15.77 -26.86 25.13
CA GLY A 555 -15.19 -27.87 26.01
C GLY A 555 -16.19 -28.50 26.99
N GLN A 556 -17.45 -28.05 27.01
CA GLN A 556 -18.54 -28.73 27.71
C GLN A 556 -18.97 -29.94 26.88
N GLU A 557 -18.82 -31.16 27.40
CA GLU A 557 -18.89 -32.44 26.67
C GLU A 557 -20.19 -32.76 25.90
N GLU A 558 -21.20 -31.88 25.86
CA GLU A 558 -22.50 -32.20 25.25
C GLU A 558 -23.22 -31.00 24.58
N SER A 559 -22.51 -29.92 24.19
CA SER A 559 -23.18 -28.78 23.53
C SER A 559 -22.35 -28.05 22.47
N TRP A 560 -23.03 -27.64 21.40
CA TRP A 560 -22.48 -26.91 20.27
C TRP A 560 -23.18 -25.58 20.08
N MET A 561 -22.39 -24.54 19.84
CA MET A 561 -22.90 -23.25 19.40
C MET A 561 -22.75 -23.16 17.89
N LEU A 562 -23.85 -22.91 17.18
CA LEU A 562 -23.87 -22.75 15.72
C LEU A 562 -24.05 -21.27 15.39
N VAL A 563 -23.13 -20.72 14.62
CA VAL A 563 -23.17 -19.32 14.16
C VAL A 563 -23.43 -19.34 12.65
N LEU A 564 -24.54 -18.71 12.25
CA LEU A 564 -24.98 -18.62 10.85
C LEU A 564 -24.88 -17.17 10.39
N GLY A 565 -24.27 -16.93 9.23
CA GLY A 565 -24.34 -15.64 8.55
C GLY A 565 -25.37 -15.65 7.43
N SER A 566 -25.89 -14.47 7.09
CA SER A 566 -26.94 -14.32 6.08
C SER A 566 -26.65 -13.33 4.97
N ARG A 567 -27.42 -13.45 3.89
CA ARG A 567 -27.39 -12.57 2.71
C ARG A 567 -27.76 -11.11 3.03
N ASN A 568 -28.54 -10.86 4.07
CA ASN A 568 -28.92 -9.51 4.50
C ASN A 568 -28.00 -8.95 5.60
N GLY A 569 -26.77 -9.48 5.72
CA GLY A 569 -25.74 -8.96 6.62
C GLY A 569 -25.92 -9.31 8.09
N SER A 570 -26.82 -10.22 8.43
CA SER A 570 -27.10 -10.57 9.83
C SER A 570 -26.37 -11.86 10.25
N ILE A 571 -26.12 -12.00 11.54
CA ILE A 571 -25.54 -13.20 12.16
C ILE A 571 -26.51 -13.73 13.21
N ALA A 572 -26.88 -15.00 13.12
CA ALA A 572 -27.74 -15.68 14.08
C ALA A 572 -26.97 -16.76 14.83
N ILE A 573 -27.14 -16.84 16.15
CA ILE A 573 -26.47 -17.82 17.01
C ILE A 573 -27.50 -18.78 17.60
N TYR A 574 -27.24 -20.08 17.48
CA TYR A 574 -28.03 -21.17 18.00
C TYR A 574 -27.20 -21.98 18.98
N GLN A 575 -27.87 -22.62 19.95
CA GLN A 575 -27.26 -23.62 20.82
C GLN A 575 -27.98 -24.95 20.57
N VAL A 576 -27.21 -26.01 20.32
CA VAL A 576 -27.72 -27.38 20.19
C VAL A 576 -26.98 -28.28 21.18
N ARG A 577 -27.69 -29.26 21.74
CA ARG A 577 -27.10 -30.32 22.56
C ARG A 577 -26.66 -31.49 21.68
N ASP A 578 -25.88 -32.42 22.25
CA ASP A 578 -25.32 -33.55 21.52
C ASP A 578 -26.37 -34.50 20.92
N GLU A 579 -27.52 -34.62 21.59
CA GLU A 579 -28.71 -35.32 21.10
C GLU A 579 -29.90 -34.33 20.93
N PRO A 580 -30.78 -34.55 19.94
CA PRO A 580 -32.00 -33.75 19.80
C PRO A 580 -33.00 -34.07 20.91
N ASP A 581 -33.27 -33.10 21.79
CA ASP A 581 -34.21 -33.23 22.92
C ASP A 581 -35.68 -33.46 22.46
N SER A 582 -36.06 -32.99 21.27
CA SER A 582 -37.41 -33.11 20.69
C SER A 582 -37.41 -32.93 19.16
N ASP A 583 -38.56 -33.18 18.51
CA ASP A 583 -38.80 -32.91 17.08
C ASP A 583 -39.12 -31.42 16.77
N GLU A 584 -39.02 -30.53 17.77
CA GLU A 584 -39.32 -29.10 17.61
C GLU A 584 -38.19 -28.34 16.90
N ASP A 585 -38.56 -27.24 16.23
CA ASP A 585 -37.58 -26.38 15.56
C ASP A 585 -36.79 -25.56 16.60
N VAL A 586 -35.45 -25.63 16.55
CA VAL A 586 -34.54 -24.90 17.43
C VAL A 586 -34.52 -23.41 17.06
N ALA A 587 -34.91 -22.54 17.99
CA ALA A 587 -34.85 -21.10 17.81
C ALA A 587 -33.42 -20.54 18.02
N HIS A 588 -33.12 -19.41 17.40
CA HIS A 588 -31.87 -18.69 17.67
C HIS A 588 -31.91 -18.08 19.07
N GLN A 589 -30.77 -18.12 19.77
CA GLN A 589 -30.60 -17.46 21.06
C GLN A 589 -30.24 -15.99 20.92
N TYR A 590 -29.55 -15.64 19.83
CA TYR A 590 -29.12 -14.27 19.56
C TYR A 590 -29.19 -13.96 18.06
N LEU A 591 -29.56 -12.73 17.71
CA LEU A 591 -29.57 -12.22 16.34
C LEU A 591 -28.87 -10.86 16.30
N LEU A 592 -27.67 -10.82 15.71
CA LEU A 592 -26.98 -9.60 15.36
C LEU A 592 -27.46 -9.15 13.98
N ALA A 593 -28.36 -8.17 13.94
CA ALA A 593 -28.79 -7.57 12.68
C ALA A 593 -27.69 -6.68 12.10
N GLN A 594 -27.53 -6.71 10.77
CA GLN A 594 -26.66 -5.78 10.02
C GLN A 594 -25.18 -5.75 10.45
N ALA A 595 -24.61 -6.88 10.88
CA ALA A 595 -23.17 -7.03 11.11
C ALA A 595 -22.31 -6.57 9.92
N HIS A 596 -22.81 -6.78 8.69
CA HIS A 596 -22.21 -6.32 7.44
C HIS A 596 -23.19 -5.43 6.65
N GLY A 597 -23.93 -4.55 7.35
CA GLY A 597 -24.94 -3.69 6.75
C GLY A 597 -26.06 -4.50 6.10
N PHE A 598 -26.35 -4.22 4.83
CA PHE A 598 -27.36 -4.95 4.05
C PHE A 598 -26.75 -5.99 3.10
N GLU A 599 -25.43 -6.16 3.14
CA GLU A 599 -24.68 -7.04 2.25
C GLU A 599 -24.41 -8.40 2.91
N ALA A 600 -24.14 -9.42 2.11
CA ALA A 600 -24.03 -10.80 2.60
C ALA A 600 -22.83 -11.02 3.53
N VAL A 601 -23.02 -11.79 4.61
CA VAL A 601 -21.93 -12.36 5.41
C VAL A 601 -21.41 -13.63 4.72
N THR A 602 -20.29 -13.53 4.01
CA THR A 602 -19.83 -14.56 3.08
C THR A 602 -19.13 -15.73 3.76
N ASP A 603 -18.44 -15.48 4.87
CA ASP A 603 -17.72 -16.51 5.60
C ASP A 603 -17.48 -16.14 7.07
N LEU A 604 -17.21 -17.14 7.90
CA LEU A 604 -17.07 -17.02 9.35
C LEU A 604 -15.90 -17.88 9.85
N ALA A 605 -15.12 -17.35 10.80
CA ALA A 605 -14.09 -18.10 11.52
C ALA A 605 -14.17 -17.87 13.03
N TRP A 606 -13.76 -18.88 13.80
CA TRP A 606 -13.75 -18.84 15.26
C TRP A 606 -12.33 -18.86 15.80
N TYR A 607 -12.07 -18.07 16.83
CA TYR A 607 -10.80 -18.04 17.54
C TYR A 607 -11.01 -18.01 19.06
N ALA A 608 -10.60 -19.08 19.75
CA ALA A 608 -10.73 -19.19 21.21
C ALA A 608 -9.60 -18.51 21.99
N GLY A 609 -8.45 -18.16 21.38
CA GLY A 609 -7.29 -17.59 22.09
C GLY A 609 -6.66 -18.54 23.13
N SER A 610 -5.41 -18.31 23.50
CA SER A 610 -4.69 -19.15 24.47
C SER A 610 -4.99 -18.83 25.94
N ASN A 611 -5.65 -17.69 26.22
CA ASN A 611 -5.83 -17.12 27.56
C ASN A 611 -7.31 -16.86 27.93
N LEU A 612 -8.27 -17.28 27.10
CA LEU A 612 -9.69 -17.06 27.38
C LEU A 612 -10.27 -18.24 28.14
N THR A 613 -11.26 -17.96 28.99
CA THR A 613 -12.02 -18.99 29.71
C THR A 613 -12.68 -19.95 28.71
N GLU A 614 -13.03 -21.16 29.15
CA GLU A 614 -13.78 -22.16 28.36
C GLU A 614 -15.12 -21.63 27.79
N THR A 615 -15.50 -20.37 27.99
CA THR A 615 -16.80 -19.80 27.61
C THR A 615 -16.72 -18.50 26.78
N SER A 616 -15.53 -18.11 26.28
CA SER A 616 -15.38 -16.88 25.49
C SER A 616 -14.41 -17.03 24.31
N GLY A 617 -14.51 -16.13 23.33
CA GLY A 617 -13.66 -16.13 22.14
C GLY A 617 -14.07 -15.06 21.15
N HIS A 618 -13.61 -15.18 19.91
CA HIS A 618 -13.79 -14.17 18.87
C HIS A 618 -14.36 -14.79 17.60
N ILE A 619 -15.40 -14.14 17.07
CA ILE A 619 -15.98 -14.44 15.77
C ILE A 619 -15.39 -13.45 14.76
N PHE A 620 -14.72 -13.99 13.77
CA PHE A 620 -14.30 -13.26 12.58
C PHE A 620 -15.36 -13.46 11.50
N SER A 621 -15.83 -12.38 10.91
CA SER A 621 -16.79 -12.42 9.81
C SER A 621 -16.31 -11.56 8.66
N VAL A 622 -16.59 -12.01 7.43
CA VAL A 622 -16.33 -11.23 6.21
C VAL A 622 -17.63 -11.06 5.43
N GLY A 623 -17.72 -9.99 4.66
CA GLY A 623 -18.92 -9.72 3.89
C GLY A 623 -18.72 -8.93 2.60
N ARG A 624 -19.81 -8.86 1.83
CA ARG A 624 -19.87 -8.13 0.56
C ARG A 624 -19.98 -6.59 0.71
N ASP A 625 -19.83 -6.11 1.94
CA ASP A 625 -19.62 -4.70 2.26
C ASP A 625 -18.13 -4.30 2.13
N GLY A 626 -17.25 -5.25 1.80
CA GLY A 626 -15.81 -5.02 1.67
C GLY A 626 -15.07 -5.00 3.01
N ASN A 627 -15.72 -5.44 4.09
CA ASN A 627 -15.14 -5.43 5.43
C ASN A 627 -14.95 -6.85 5.97
N TYR A 628 -13.90 -7.01 6.80
CA TYR A 628 -13.92 -8.03 7.84
C TYR A 628 -14.26 -7.39 9.18
N ALA A 629 -14.95 -8.13 10.05
CA ALA A 629 -15.33 -7.70 11.39
C ALA A 629 -14.91 -8.73 12.43
N ILE A 630 -14.57 -8.24 13.63
CA ILE A 630 -14.16 -9.04 14.78
C ILE A 630 -15.13 -8.75 15.92
N HIS A 631 -15.86 -9.77 16.34
CA HIS A 631 -16.76 -9.69 17.48
C HIS A 631 -16.22 -10.53 18.63
N TYR A 632 -16.04 -9.93 19.80
CA TYR A 632 -15.82 -10.66 21.04
C TYR A 632 -17.14 -11.28 21.50
N LEU A 633 -17.12 -12.59 21.70
CA LEU A 633 -18.23 -13.40 22.16
C LEU A 633 -17.97 -13.84 23.60
N SER A 634 -18.93 -13.57 24.49
CA SER A 634 -18.95 -14.10 25.85
C SER A 634 -20.22 -14.92 26.05
N ASN A 635 -20.07 -16.19 26.39
CA ASN A 635 -21.17 -17.06 26.80
C ASN A 635 -21.21 -17.13 28.33
N SER A 636 -22.34 -16.78 28.92
CA SER A 636 -22.54 -16.75 30.38
C SER A 636 -23.93 -17.24 30.73
N ASP A 637 -24.17 -17.54 32.01
CA ASP A 637 -25.52 -17.87 32.51
C ASP A 637 -26.55 -16.74 32.24
N SER A 638 -26.07 -15.50 32.05
CA SER A 638 -26.89 -14.33 31.72
C SER A 638 -27.26 -14.21 30.23
N GLY A 639 -26.76 -15.13 29.39
CA GLY A 639 -26.96 -15.16 27.95
C GLY A 639 -25.68 -14.86 27.15
N ILE A 640 -25.87 -14.76 25.83
CA ILE A 640 -24.81 -14.48 24.85
C ILE A 640 -24.59 -12.96 24.73
N GLY A 641 -23.35 -12.52 24.96
CA GLY A 641 -22.91 -11.15 24.72
C GLY A 641 -21.99 -11.06 23.50
N LEU A 642 -22.23 -10.08 22.63
CA LEU A 642 -21.37 -9.73 21.50
C LEU A 642 -20.91 -8.28 21.59
N LYS A 643 -19.60 -8.04 21.44
CA LYS A 643 -19.01 -6.69 21.35
C LYS A 643 -18.18 -6.60 20.08
N LEU A 644 -18.44 -5.61 19.23
CA LEU A 644 -17.60 -5.31 18.06
C LEU A 644 -16.25 -4.74 18.54
N ILE A 645 -15.15 -5.42 18.19
CA ILE A 645 -13.78 -5.04 18.54
C ILE A 645 -13.10 -4.34 17.35
N GLY A 646 -13.35 -4.80 16.14
CA GLY A 646 -12.78 -4.22 14.93
C GLY A 646 -13.67 -4.45 13.71
N GLN A 647 -13.67 -3.49 12.79
CA GLN A 647 -14.27 -3.60 11.47
C GLN A 647 -13.38 -2.84 10.49
N THR A 648 -12.83 -3.54 9.50
CA THR A 648 -11.79 -2.98 8.63
C THR A 648 -12.09 -3.27 7.18
N THR A 649 -12.04 -2.21 6.37
CA THR A 649 -12.17 -2.26 4.92
C THR A 649 -10.87 -2.69 4.27
N LEU A 650 -10.92 -3.77 3.50
CA LEU A 650 -9.74 -4.32 2.81
C LEU A 650 -9.57 -3.69 1.41
N PRO A 651 -8.35 -3.72 0.84
CA PRO A 651 -8.11 -3.29 -0.55
C PRO A 651 -8.73 -4.24 -1.60
N LEU A 652 -9.49 -5.26 -1.18
CA LEU A 652 -10.13 -6.26 -2.02
C LEU A 652 -11.40 -5.75 -2.73
N GLY A 653 -11.82 -4.51 -2.49
CA GLY A 653 -13.13 -3.99 -2.94
C GLY A 653 -14.29 -4.61 -2.16
N THR A 654 -15.51 -4.51 -2.70
CA THR A 654 -16.72 -4.92 -1.98
C THR A 654 -16.93 -6.43 -1.93
N ASN A 655 -16.24 -7.26 -2.73
CA ASN A 655 -16.56 -8.70 -2.81
C ASN A 655 -15.57 -9.56 -2.03
N ILE A 656 -15.59 -9.49 -0.70
CA ILE A 656 -14.85 -10.45 0.14
C ILE A 656 -15.65 -11.75 0.23
N GLU A 657 -15.01 -12.88 -0.03
CA GLU A 657 -15.70 -14.16 -0.21
C GLU A 657 -15.22 -15.26 0.75
N GLY A 658 -14.11 -15.09 1.47
CA GLY A 658 -13.71 -16.06 2.48
C GLY A 658 -12.65 -15.58 3.46
N VAL A 659 -12.57 -16.28 4.59
CA VAL A 659 -11.65 -16.02 5.69
C VAL A 659 -11.07 -17.32 6.25
N HIS A 660 -9.79 -17.32 6.58
CA HIS A 660 -9.11 -18.46 7.19
C HIS A 660 -8.14 -17.98 8.26
N ILE A 661 -8.09 -18.69 9.38
CA ILE A 661 -7.06 -18.51 10.41
C ILE A 661 -6.09 -19.66 10.22
N ASP A 662 -4.86 -19.35 9.83
CA ASP A 662 -3.82 -20.34 9.67
C ASP A 662 -3.31 -20.78 11.06
N GLU A 663 -3.49 -22.06 11.39
CA GLU A 663 -3.18 -22.58 12.73
C GLU A 663 -1.67 -22.58 13.04
N GLU A 664 -0.82 -22.74 12.02
CA GLU A 664 0.64 -22.81 12.18
C GLU A 664 1.25 -21.43 12.42
N THR A 665 0.90 -20.46 11.58
CA THR A 665 1.45 -19.10 11.66
C THR A 665 0.66 -18.19 12.59
N GLN A 666 -0.62 -18.51 12.87
CA GLN A 666 -1.58 -17.64 13.57
C GLN A 666 -1.91 -16.35 12.78
N HIS A 667 -1.94 -16.44 11.44
CA HIS A 667 -2.31 -15.31 10.59
C HIS A 667 -3.77 -15.40 10.12
N LEU A 668 -4.44 -14.26 10.06
CA LEU A 668 -5.74 -14.08 9.44
C LEU A 668 -5.59 -13.82 7.93
N ILE A 669 -5.98 -14.79 7.12
CA ILE A 669 -5.96 -14.72 5.66
C ILE A 669 -7.38 -14.46 5.14
N VAL A 670 -7.52 -13.47 4.27
CA VAL A 670 -8.81 -13.06 3.68
C VAL A 670 -8.69 -13.03 2.16
N TRP A 671 -9.71 -13.43 1.42
CA TRP A 671 -9.70 -13.37 -0.04
C TRP A 671 -11.02 -12.89 -0.63
N GLY A 672 -10.92 -12.32 -1.82
CA GLY A 672 -12.06 -11.71 -2.50
C GLY A 672 -11.72 -11.25 -3.91
N PHE A 673 -12.57 -10.36 -4.44
CA PHE A 673 -12.44 -9.86 -5.80
C PHE A 673 -12.50 -8.35 -5.88
N HIS A 674 -11.47 -7.76 -6.46
CA HIS A 674 -11.47 -6.38 -6.90
C HIS A 674 -11.64 -6.33 -8.42
N SER A 675 -12.83 -5.92 -8.89
CA SER A 675 -13.16 -5.86 -10.32
C SER A 675 -12.97 -7.20 -11.05
N ARG A 676 -11.85 -7.38 -11.77
CA ARG A 676 -11.52 -8.61 -12.52
C ARG A 676 -10.55 -9.52 -11.79
N GLN A 677 -9.91 -9.02 -10.74
CA GLN A 677 -8.83 -9.69 -10.03
C GLN A 677 -9.35 -10.47 -8.84
N PHE A 678 -8.84 -11.68 -8.64
CA PHE A 678 -8.95 -12.44 -7.40
C PHE A 678 -7.71 -12.15 -6.56
N ILE A 679 -7.92 -11.75 -5.30
CA ILE A 679 -6.84 -11.31 -4.42
C ILE A 679 -6.91 -12.06 -3.10
N VAL A 680 -5.75 -12.50 -2.60
CA VAL A 680 -5.56 -13.07 -1.25
C VAL A 680 -4.69 -12.12 -0.44
N PHE A 681 -5.13 -11.81 0.77
CA PHE A 681 -4.56 -10.77 1.62
C PHE A 681 -4.30 -11.31 3.03
N ASP A 682 -3.13 -11.04 3.57
CA ASP A 682 -2.81 -11.24 4.98
C ASP A 682 -3.26 -10.03 5.78
N ALA A 683 -4.37 -10.17 6.51
CA ALA A 683 -4.94 -9.10 7.34
C ALA A 683 -4.17 -8.89 8.66
N THR A 684 -3.24 -9.78 9.00
CA THR A 684 -2.35 -9.67 10.17
C THR A 684 -1.21 -8.72 9.85
N GLU A 685 -0.54 -8.98 8.73
CA GLU A 685 0.64 -8.24 8.33
C GLU A 685 0.34 -7.07 7.38
N GLU A 686 -0.91 -6.91 6.95
CA GLU A 686 -1.40 -5.92 5.98
C GLU A 686 -0.71 -6.02 4.61
N VAL A 687 -0.58 -7.24 4.05
CA VAL A 687 0.14 -7.49 2.79
C VAL A 687 -0.67 -8.36 1.83
N GLU A 688 -0.60 -8.05 0.54
CA GLU A 688 -1.14 -8.89 -0.54
C GLU A 688 -0.24 -10.12 -0.76
N ILE A 689 -0.84 -11.32 -0.75
CA ILE A 689 -0.15 -12.60 -0.98
C ILE A 689 -0.24 -13.03 -2.45
N LEU A 690 -1.41 -12.79 -3.08
CA LEU A 690 -1.72 -13.28 -4.43
C LEU A 690 -2.69 -12.34 -5.13
N ASN A 691 -2.51 -12.13 -6.43
CA ASN A 691 -3.41 -11.38 -7.30
C ASN A 691 -3.44 -11.98 -8.72
N ILE A 692 -4.63 -12.36 -9.20
CA ILE A 692 -4.83 -13.08 -10.47
C ILE A 692 -5.98 -12.45 -11.28
N ASP A 693 -5.79 -12.12 -12.57
CA ASP A 693 -6.90 -11.74 -13.46
C ASP A 693 -7.71 -12.96 -13.94
N CYS A 694 -8.67 -13.35 -13.09
CA CYS A 694 -9.62 -14.43 -13.38
C CYS A 694 -10.84 -13.96 -14.18
N GLY A 695 -10.97 -12.66 -14.45
CA GLY A 695 -12.12 -12.06 -15.12
C GLY A 695 -13.34 -11.84 -14.24
N GLY A 696 -13.15 -11.68 -12.92
CA GLY A 696 -14.14 -11.22 -11.94
C GLY A 696 -14.98 -12.30 -11.22
N ALA A 697 -15.75 -11.85 -10.22
CA ALA A 697 -16.44 -12.71 -9.24
C ALA A 697 -17.65 -13.51 -9.76
N ASN A 698 -18.27 -13.11 -10.88
CA ASN A 698 -19.51 -13.72 -11.40
C ASN A 698 -19.33 -15.11 -12.05
N ARG A 699 -18.17 -15.74 -11.85
CA ARG A 699 -17.81 -17.05 -12.41
C ARG A 699 -18.01 -18.12 -11.34
N VAL A 700 -18.01 -19.39 -11.75
CA VAL A 700 -17.84 -20.46 -10.76
C VAL A 700 -16.36 -20.49 -10.41
N TRP A 701 -16.05 -20.62 -9.12
CA TRP A 701 -14.67 -20.72 -8.64
C TRP A 701 -14.63 -21.42 -7.27
N LYS A 702 -13.44 -21.89 -6.89
CA LYS A 702 -13.09 -22.37 -5.54
C LYS A 702 -11.65 -22.01 -5.22
N PHE A 703 -11.39 -21.72 -3.94
CA PHE A 703 -10.07 -21.44 -3.42
C PHE A 703 -9.82 -22.30 -2.18
N VAL A 704 -8.58 -22.77 -2.02
CA VAL A 704 -8.08 -23.40 -0.80
C VAL A 704 -6.76 -22.73 -0.42
N PRO A 705 -6.65 -22.11 0.77
CA PRO A 705 -5.41 -21.51 1.23
C PRO A 705 -4.35 -22.58 1.55
N GLU A 706 -3.08 -22.25 1.31
CA GLU A 706 -1.92 -23.07 1.73
C GLU A 706 -0.96 -22.20 2.57
N GLY A 707 -1.45 -21.71 3.71
CA GLY A 707 -0.73 -20.79 4.60
C GLY A 707 -0.37 -19.46 3.91
N LEU A 708 0.76 -18.87 4.29
CA LEU A 708 1.24 -17.56 3.77
C LEU A 708 1.83 -17.61 2.36
N ARG A 709 1.76 -18.76 1.69
CA ARG A 709 2.30 -18.97 0.34
C ARG A 709 1.27 -18.69 -0.75
N GLY A 710 0.02 -18.43 -0.39
CA GLY A 710 -1.11 -18.30 -1.31
C GLY A 710 -2.03 -19.50 -1.21
N GLY A 711 -2.13 -20.29 -2.28
CA GLY A 711 -2.96 -21.47 -2.31
C GLY A 711 -3.31 -21.94 -3.71
N ARG A 712 -4.38 -22.72 -3.80
CA ARG A 712 -4.91 -23.26 -5.07
C ARG A 712 -6.22 -22.61 -5.41
N PHE A 713 -6.32 -22.08 -6.62
CA PHE A 713 -7.47 -21.36 -7.11
C PHE A 713 -7.96 -21.99 -8.41
N VAL A 714 -9.23 -22.38 -8.47
CA VAL A 714 -9.84 -22.94 -9.68
C VAL A 714 -11.05 -22.11 -10.08
N TRP A 715 -11.17 -21.77 -11.36
CA TRP A 715 -12.30 -21.00 -11.89
C TRP A 715 -12.65 -21.39 -13.32
N THR A 716 -13.83 -20.96 -13.79
CA THR A 716 -14.24 -21.15 -15.19
C THR A 716 -14.10 -19.87 -16.04
N LYS A 717 -13.33 -19.96 -17.13
CA LYS A 717 -13.10 -18.87 -18.10
C LYS A 717 -13.26 -19.39 -19.53
N ALA A 718 -14.09 -18.72 -20.34
CA ALA A 718 -14.34 -19.08 -21.74
C ALA A 718 -14.66 -20.58 -21.97
N SER A 719 -15.50 -21.18 -21.11
CA SER A 719 -15.83 -22.63 -21.14
C SER A 719 -14.64 -23.57 -20.89
N GLN A 720 -13.60 -23.08 -20.22
CA GLN A 720 -12.45 -23.85 -19.75
C GLN A 720 -12.37 -23.78 -18.23
N LEU A 721 -11.90 -24.87 -17.62
CA LEU A 721 -11.52 -24.92 -16.21
C LEU A 721 -10.07 -24.47 -16.10
N CYS A 722 -9.80 -23.45 -15.31
CA CYS A 722 -8.45 -22.92 -15.06
C CYS A 722 -8.09 -23.26 -13.61
N LEU A 723 -6.98 -23.97 -13.38
CA LEU A 723 -6.41 -24.21 -12.07
C LEU A 723 -5.09 -23.47 -11.96
N PHE A 724 -5.00 -22.60 -10.98
CA PHE A 724 -3.78 -21.94 -10.55
C PHE A 724 -3.30 -22.54 -9.23
N SER A 725 -1.98 -22.75 -9.13
CA SER A 725 -1.33 -23.25 -7.91
C SER A 725 -0.09 -22.43 -7.59
N GLN A 726 -0.06 -21.79 -6.42
CA GLN A 726 1.12 -21.10 -5.90
C GLN A 726 1.68 -21.87 -4.71
N VAL A 727 2.91 -22.38 -4.86
CA VAL A 727 3.61 -23.16 -3.83
C VAL A 727 4.69 -22.33 -3.12
N GLN A 728 5.00 -21.13 -3.64
CA GLN A 728 5.96 -20.18 -3.07
C GLN A 728 5.62 -18.75 -3.51
N ASN A 729 5.85 -17.76 -2.65
CA ASN A 729 5.70 -16.34 -3.03
C ASN A 729 6.79 -15.98 -4.04
N SER A 730 6.38 -15.65 -5.26
CA SER A 730 7.29 -15.21 -6.32
C SER A 730 7.87 -13.84 -5.96
N THR A 731 7.01 -12.88 -5.61
CA THR A 731 7.41 -11.53 -5.23
C THR A 731 7.86 -11.43 -3.77
N ARG A 732 8.92 -10.65 -3.52
CA ARG A 732 9.44 -10.37 -2.18
C ARG A 732 9.60 -8.88 -1.95
N LEU A 733 9.00 -8.36 -0.88
CA LEU A 733 9.25 -7.00 -0.40
C LEU A 733 10.40 -7.01 0.61
N LEU A 734 11.43 -6.18 0.40
CA LEU A 734 12.51 -6.02 1.38
C LEU A 734 12.08 -5.21 2.60
N ASN A 735 11.11 -4.30 2.39
CA ASN A 735 10.44 -3.55 3.42
C ASN A 735 9.00 -3.27 2.97
N LYS A 736 8.09 -3.02 3.92
CA LYS A 736 6.64 -2.95 3.65
C LYS A 736 6.15 -1.62 3.07
N GLY A 737 7.01 -0.62 2.93
CA GLY A 737 6.59 0.70 2.48
C GLY A 737 5.55 1.35 3.41
N GLY A 738 5.01 2.48 2.96
CA GLY A 738 4.18 3.39 3.75
C GLY A 738 3.11 4.02 2.88
N HIS A 739 2.89 5.33 3.04
CA HIS A 739 2.06 6.08 2.10
C HIS A 739 2.87 6.39 0.84
N GLY A 740 2.29 6.17 -0.35
CA GLY A 740 2.90 6.54 -1.63
C GLY A 740 2.53 7.95 -2.12
N ARG A 741 1.95 8.76 -1.23
CA ARG A 741 1.53 10.16 -1.40
C ARG A 741 1.94 10.94 -0.16
N GLU A 742 1.83 12.26 -0.24
CA GLU A 742 2.18 13.19 0.82
C GLU A 742 1.38 12.91 2.09
N ILE A 743 2.09 12.68 3.20
CA ILE A 743 1.52 12.58 4.54
C ILE A 743 1.24 14.00 5.03
N LYS A 744 -0.04 14.36 5.15
CA LYS A 744 -0.47 15.72 5.54
C LYS A 744 -0.75 15.88 7.02
N SER A 745 -0.97 14.79 7.74
CA SER A 745 -1.25 14.82 9.19
C SER A 745 -0.56 13.68 9.93
N LEU A 746 -0.16 13.95 11.17
CA LEU A 746 0.53 13.03 12.05
C LEU A 746 0.06 13.24 13.50
N ALA A 747 -0.30 12.17 14.19
CA ALA A 747 -0.72 12.21 15.58
C ALA A 747 -0.19 11.00 16.36
N VAL A 748 0.54 11.26 17.44
CA VAL A 748 1.09 10.20 18.31
C VAL A 748 0.09 9.89 19.42
N ALA A 749 -0.20 8.61 19.64
CA ALA A 749 -1.14 8.19 20.66
C ALA A 749 -0.50 8.33 22.05
N PRO A 750 -1.20 8.92 23.05
CA PRO A 750 -0.67 9.02 24.42
C PRO A 750 -0.47 7.67 25.10
N SER A 751 -1.24 6.67 24.69
CA SER A 751 -1.13 5.29 25.16
C SER A 751 -1.30 4.33 23.98
N ASN A 752 -0.67 3.16 24.08
CA ASN A 752 -0.80 2.11 23.07
C ASN A 752 -1.54 0.90 23.67
N PRO A 753 -2.76 0.56 23.19
CA PRO A 753 -3.52 -0.58 23.70
C PRO A 753 -2.80 -1.92 23.46
N THR A 754 -1.93 -2.03 22.45
CA THR A 754 -1.17 -3.26 22.17
C THR A 754 0.05 -3.42 23.08
N LYS A 755 0.46 -2.34 23.78
CA LYS A 755 1.68 -2.26 24.61
C LYS A 755 2.99 -2.50 23.83
N SER A 756 2.96 -2.46 22.50
CA SER A 756 4.12 -2.71 21.63
C SER A 756 4.61 -1.41 20.98
N GLY A 757 5.65 -0.78 21.54
CA GLY A 757 6.24 0.46 21.01
C GLY A 757 5.31 1.68 21.04
N SER A 758 5.74 2.78 20.40
CA SER A 758 4.95 4.01 20.31
C SER A 758 3.95 3.94 19.15
N LEU A 759 2.66 3.98 19.45
CA LEU A 759 1.59 4.01 18.44
C LEU A 759 1.39 5.43 17.91
N PHE A 760 1.27 5.58 16.60
CA PHE A 760 0.94 6.84 15.95
C PHE A 760 0.10 6.63 14.69
N ALA A 761 -0.58 7.69 14.25
CA ALA A 761 -1.41 7.70 13.06
C ALA A 761 -0.86 8.70 12.04
N THR A 762 -0.83 8.29 10.77
CA THR A 762 -0.50 9.15 9.62
C THR A 762 -1.69 9.24 8.69
N GLY A 763 -2.01 10.45 8.24
CA GLY A 763 -3.07 10.72 7.28
C GLY A 763 -2.48 11.32 6.02
N SER A 764 -2.81 10.75 4.87
CA SER A 764 -2.16 11.07 3.60
C SER A 764 -3.14 11.60 2.55
N GLU A 765 -2.58 12.21 1.51
CA GLU A 765 -3.33 12.61 0.33
C GLU A 765 -3.91 11.41 -0.44
N ASP A 766 -3.37 10.21 -0.24
CA ASP A 766 -3.94 8.94 -0.73
C ASP A 766 -5.31 8.56 -0.11
N THR A 767 -5.86 9.41 0.77
CA THR A 767 -7.15 9.24 1.47
C THR A 767 -7.14 8.22 2.60
N ASP A 768 -6.02 7.53 2.80
CA ASP A 768 -5.89 6.52 3.84
C ASP A 768 -5.32 7.12 5.14
N ILE A 769 -5.72 6.51 6.26
CA ILE A 769 -5.06 6.69 7.55
C ILE A 769 -4.32 5.41 7.89
N LYS A 770 -3.01 5.46 8.13
CA LYS A 770 -2.25 4.31 8.64
C LYS A 770 -2.01 4.46 10.13
N LEU A 771 -2.26 3.39 10.88
CA LEU A 771 -1.88 3.25 12.29
C LEU A 771 -0.61 2.42 12.35
N LEU A 772 0.48 3.03 12.83
CA LEU A 772 1.80 2.44 12.85
C LEU A 772 2.36 2.40 14.26
N ILE A 773 3.27 1.46 14.50
CA ILE A 773 4.13 1.46 15.67
C ILE A 773 5.57 1.80 15.26
N TYR A 774 6.22 2.59 16.11
CA TYR A 774 7.65 2.83 16.08
C TYR A 774 8.32 2.04 17.21
N GLN A 775 9.30 1.20 16.87
CA GLN A 775 10.05 0.39 17.83
C GLN A 775 11.53 0.75 17.81
N ALA A 776 12.00 1.42 18.86
CA ALA A 776 13.41 1.80 19.01
C ALA A 776 14.30 0.69 19.60
N GLU A 777 13.73 -0.23 20.38
CA GLU A 777 14.47 -1.21 21.19
C GLU A 777 14.94 -2.46 20.41
N SER A 778 14.60 -2.57 19.13
CA SER A 778 15.09 -3.65 18.26
C SER A 778 16.52 -3.36 17.77
N GLU A 779 17.24 -4.37 17.25
CA GLU A 779 18.60 -4.18 16.71
C GLU A 779 18.69 -3.04 15.69
N LEU A 780 17.60 -2.81 14.94
CA LEU A 780 17.42 -1.69 14.02
C LEU A 780 16.02 -1.08 14.20
N PRO A 781 15.91 0.25 14.44
CA PRO A 781 14.62 0.90 14.54
C PRO A 781 13.81 0.71 13.26
N HIS A 782 12.52 0.42 13.39
CA HIS A 782 11.64 0.22 12.24
C HIS A 782 10.22 0.73 12.51
N PHE A 783 9.49 0.97 11.43
CA PHE A 783 8.06 1.19 11.45
C PHE A 783 7.33 -0.10 11.10
N ARG A 784 6.22 -0.37 11.78
CA ARG A 784 5.30 -1.46 11.40
C ARG A 784 3.88 -0.92 11.33
N CYS A 785 3.27 -1.05 10.15
CA CYS A 785 1.86 -0.72 9.96
C CYS A 785 0.99 -1.81 10.60
N LEU A 786 0.11 -1.42 11.51
CA LEU A 786 -0.87 -2.32 12.14
C LEU A 786 -2.19 -2.35 11.36
N LYS A 787 -2.67 -1.17 10.92
CA LYS A 787 -3.94 -1.04 10.21
C LYS A 787 -3.92 0.11 9.21
N THR A 788 -4.62 -0.06 8.09
CA THR A 788 -4.93 1.02 7.14
C THR A 788 -6.45 1.25 7.10
N LEU A 789 -6.89 2.48 7.40
CA LEU A 789 -8.30 2.88 7.44
C LEU A 789 -8.68 3.58 6.14
N ARG A 790 -9.70 3.04 5.45
CA ARG A 790 -10.09 3.42 4.08
C ARG A 790 -11.54 3.88 4.00
N LYS A 791 -11.85 5.00 4.66
CA LYS A 791 -13.23 5.55 4.71
C LYS A 791 -13.35 6.95 4.16
N HIS A 792 -12.28 7.75 4.23
CA HIS A 792 -12.28 9.08 3.67
C HIS A 792 -12.24 9.02 2.14
N ASN A 793 -12.92 9.95 1.48
CA ASN A 793 -12.91 10.06 0.02
C ASN A 793 -11.91 11.12 -0.48
N THR A 794 -11.32 11.87 0.45
CA THR A 794 -10.37 12.94 0.16
C THR A 794 -9.17 12.89 1.08
N GLY A 795 -8.10 13.58 0.69
CA GLY A 795 -6.86 13.62 1.47
C GLY A 795 -7.08 14.12 2.90
N ILE A 796 -6.51 13.40 3.86
CA ILE A 796 -6.66 13.66 5.29
C ILE A 796 -6.07 15.04 5.64
N ARG A 797 -6.73 15.77 6.53
CA ARG A 797 -6.32 17.13 6.94
C ARG A 797 -5.77 17.20 8.36
N GLN A 798 -6.47 16.62 9.33
CA GLN A 798 -6.01 16.58 10.71
C GLN A 798 -6.37 15.25 11.37
N LEU A 799 -5.51 14.82 12.28
CA LEU A 799 -5.67 13.69 13.17
C LEU A 799 -5.41 14.16 14.61
N GLU A 800 -6.21 13.68 15.56
CA GLU A 800 -6.03 13.97 16.99
C GLU A 800 -6.47 12.76 17.82
N TRP A 801 -5.67 12.36 18.80
CA TRP A 801 -6.01 11.28 19.73
C TRP A 801 -6.71 11.83 20.97
N SER A 802 -7.62 11.04 21.55
CA SER A 802 -8.08 11.24 22.92
C SER A 802 -6.94 11.08 23.92
N SER A 803 -7.09 11.65 25.11
CA SER A 803 -6.06 11.64 26.15
C SER A 803 -5.75 10.23 26.67
N ASP A 804 -6.72 9.32 26.58
CA ASP A 804 -6.57 7.91 26.92
C ASP A 804 -6.05 7.03 25.77
N GLY A 805 -5.93 7.56 24.55
CA GLY A 805 -5.50 6.82 23.35
C GLY A 805 -6.52 5.82 22.80
N ARG A 806 -7.76 5.79 23.31
CA ARG A 806 -8.81 4.87 22.83
C ARG A 806 -9.62 5.40 21.64
N TYR A 807 -9.55 6.70 21.39
CA TYR A 807 -10.25 7.34 20.28
C TYR A 807 -9.27 8.12 19.41
N LEU A 808 -9.38 7.93 18.10
CA LEU A 808 -8.75 8.77 17.09
C LEU A 808 -9.85 9.55 16.37
N PHE A 809 -9.64 10.85 16.20
CA PHE A 809 -10.49 11.74 15.43
C PHE A 809 -9.79 12.08 14.13
N SER A 810 -10.53 12.09 13.02
CA SER A 810 -9.98 12.45 11.71
C SER A 810 -10.90 13.39 10.95
N SER A 811 -10.30 14.31 10.19
CA SER A 811 -11.03 15.21 9.28
C SER A 811 -10.44 15.24 7.89
N ALA A 812 -11.28 15.49 6.88
CA ALA A 812 -10.88 15.66 5.49
C ALA A 812 -11.71 16.75 4.78
N GLY A 813 -11.77 16.70 3.45
CA GLY A 813 -12.69 17.52 2.65
C GLY A 813 -14.14 17.04 2.74
N PHE A 814 -15.05 17.74 2.04
CA PHE A 814 -16.48 17.40 1.99
C PHE A 814 -17.12 17.21 3.39
N GLU A 815 -16.72 18.03 4.35
CA GLU A 815 -17.20 17.97 5.74
C GLU A 815 -17.00 16.61 6.43
N GLU A 816 -16.12 15.74 5.91
CA GLU A 816 -15.87 14.42 6.47
C GLU A 816 -15.16 14.54 7.83
N PHE A 817 -15.81 14.04 8.88
CA PHE A 817 -15.25 13.89 10.21
C PHE A 817 -15.64 12.55 10.81
N PHE A 818 -14.66 11.74 11.20
CA PHE A 818 -14.87 10.40 11.74
C PHE A 818 -14.28 10.24 13.14
N VAL A 819 -14.97 9.43 13.95
CA VAL A 819 -14.53 8.99 15.26
C VAL A 819 -14.20 7.51 15.19
N TRP A 820 -12.95 7.18 15.49
CA TRP A 820 -12.42 5.82 15.45
C TRP A 820 -12.17 5.36 16.87
N ARG A 821 -12.76 4.23 17.27
CA ARG A 821 -12.42 3.56 18.53
C ARG A 821 -11.38 2.48 18.24
N VAL A 822 -10.30 2.48 19.03
CA VAL A 822 -9.24 1.47 18.96
C VAL A 822 -9.26 0.58 20.20
N ASP A 823 -9.00 -0.70 20.01
CA ASP A 823 -8.92 -1.71 21.08
C ASP A 823 -7.90 -2.78 20.68
N SER A 824 -7.39 -3.55 21.64
CA SER A 824 -6.56 -4.72 21.31
C SER A 824 -7.41 -5.79 20.64
N ALA A 825 -6.88 -6.44 19.60
CA ALA A 825 -7.56 -7.55 18.92
C ALA A 825 -6.64 -8.76 18.75
N PRO A 826 -7.16 -9.99 18.86
CA PRO A 826 -6.37 -11.18 18.60
C PRO A 826 -6.01 -11.28 17.10
N LEU A 827 -4.90 -11.96 16.81
CA LEU A 827 -4.32 -12.18 15.48
C LEU A 827 -3.84 -10.90 14.79
N VAL A 828 -4.65 -9.84 14.73
CA VAL A 828 -4.34 -8.57 14.04
C VAL A 828 -3.78 -7.48 14.95
N GLU A 829 -3.56 -7.78 16.23
CA GLU A 829 -3.08 -6.92 17.34
C GLU A 829 -3.96 -5.70 17.70
N LEU A 830 -4.47 -4.98 16.71
CA LEU A 830 -5.24 -3.75 16.86
C LEU A 830 -6.58 -3.85 16.11
N GLY A 831 -7.66 -3.80 16.86
CA GLY A 831 -9.02 -3.66 16.35
C GLY A 831 -9.39 -2.18 16.25
N VAL A 832 -9.97 -1.78 15.12
CA VAL A 832 -10.44 -0.40 14.89
C VAL A 832 -11.87 -0.43 14.41
N VAL A 833 -12.71 0.42 15.00
CA VAL A 833 -14.12 0.59 14.59
C VAL A 833 -14.34 2.07 14.28
N CYS A 834 -14.94 2.37 13.13
CA CYS A 834 -15.49 3.70 12.90
C CYS A 834 -16.79 3.84 13.70
N GLU A 835 -16.68 4.33 14.94
CA GLU A 835 -17.79 4.39 15.89
C GLU A 835 -18.84 5.42 15.48
N SER A 836 -18.41 6.51 14.83
CA SER A 836 -19.35 7.52 14.34
C SER A 836 -18.78 8.37 13.21
N ALA A 837 -19.68 8.92 12.39
CA ALA A 837 -19.41 10.00 11.46
C ALA A 837 -20.21 11.23 11.91
N CYS A 838 -19.57 12.40 11.93
CA CYS A 838 -20.30 13.63 12.16
C CYS A 838 -21.28 13.86 11.00
N PRO A 839 -22.56 14.18 11.26
CA PRO A 839 -23.51 14.50 10.20
C PRO A 839 -23.03 15.67 9.34
N THR A 840 -23.20 15.54 8.02
CA THR A 840 -22.96 16.63 7.07
C THR A 840 -24.05 17.68 7.20
N GLU A 841 -23.73 18.94 6.93
CA GLU A 841 -24.64 20.05 7.21
C GLU A 841 -25.44 20.50 6.00
N SER A 842 -24.81 20.39 4.84
CA SER A 842 -25.42 20.71 3.57
C SER A 842 -25.80 19.41 2.85
N GLU A 843 -26.79 19.52 1.95
CA GLU A 843 -27.15 18.41 1.07
C GLU A 843 -26.02 18.02 0.10
N LEU A 844 -25.12 18.98 -0.19
CA LEU A 844 -23.94 18.82 -1.03
C LEU A 844 -22.73 19.39 -0.29
N PRO A 845 -22.13 18.61 0.63
CA PRO A 845 -20.96 19.07 1.37
C PRO A 845 -19.83 19.38 0.41
N ASP A 846 -19.21 20.54 0.58
CA ASP A 846 -18.07 21.03 -0.23
C ASP A 846 -16.96 21.67 0.64
N LEU A 847 -17.32 22.06 1.87
CA LEU A 847 -16.39 22.74 2.77
C LEU A 847 -15.36 21.77 3.34
N ARG A 848 -14.12 22.25 3.49
CA ARG A 848 -13.05 21.52 4.17
C ARG A 848 -13.08 21.83 5.66
N ILE A 849 -13.00 20.79 6.49
CA ILE A 849 -12.68 20.95 7.91
C ILE A 849 -11.17 21.10 7.99
N MET A 850 -10.74 22.35 8.17
CA MET A 850 -9.33 22.73 8.08
C MET A 850 -8.57 22.37 9.34
N SER A 851 -9.23 22.48 10.50
CA SER A 851 -8.70 22.06 11.78
C SER A 851 -9.84 21.77 12.75
N PHE A 852 -9.55 21.00 13.79
CA PHE A 852 -10.45 20.79 14.92
C PHE A 852 -9.67 20.66 16.23
N SER A 853 -10.38 20.69 17.34
CA SER A 853 -9.82 20.36 18.66
C SER A 853 -10.85 19.57 19.44
N CYS A 854 -10.41 18.52 20.12
CA CYS A 854 -11.24 17.66 20.96
C CYS A 854 -10.94 17.89 22.45
N ARG A 855 -11.98 17.87 23.27
CA ARG A 855 -11.88 17.97 24.74
C ARG A 855 -12.75 16.90 25.39
N GLU A 856 -12.23 16.22 26.39
CA GLU A 856 -13.01 15.25 27.17
C GLU A 856 -13.82 15.93 28.29
N GLU A 857 -15.09 15.55 28.43
CA GLU A 857 -15.98 15.99 29.50
C GLU A 857 -16.87 14.83 29.98
N SER A 858 -16.55 14.27 31.15
CA SER A 858 -17.38 13.25 31.84
C SER A 858 -17.77 12.05 30.96
N GLY A 859 -16.84 11.54 30.15
CA GLY A 859 -17.08 10.42 29.22
C GLY A 859 -17.63 10.81 27.85
N ASN A 860 -17.88 12.10 27.61
CA ASN A 860 -18.23 12.67 26.31
C ASN A 860 -17.06 13.49 25.76
N PHE A 861 -17.20 13.92 24.50
CA PHE A 861 -16.25 14.79 23.84
C PHE A 861 -16.91 16.11 23.42
N VAL A 862 -16.26 17.23 23.69
CA VAL A 862 -16.59 18.53 23.11
C VAL A 862 -15.60 18.79 21.97
N ILE A 863 -16.11 18.89 20.75
CA ILE A 863 -15.33 18.94 19.53
C ILE A 863 -15.64 20.24 18.81
N THR A 864 -14.63 21.09 18.59
CA THR A 864 -14.80 22.32 17.80
C THR A 864 -14.11 22.17 16.47
N MET A 865 -14.86 22.33 15.39
CA MET A 865 -14.38 22.23 14.01
C MET A 865 -14.37 23.62 13.38
N VAL A 866 -13.28 23.97 12.69
CA VAL A 866 -13.14 25.21 11.93
C VAL A 866 -13.02 24.91 10.44
N ARG A 867 -13.62 25.76 9.61
CA ARG A 867 -13.80 25.50 8.17
C ARG A 867 -13.12 26.53 7.30
N SER A 868 -12.99 26.18 6.02
CA SER A 868 -12.37 27.03 4.99
C SER A 868 -13.09 28.35 4.74
N ASP A 869 -14.37 28.47 5.10
CA ASP A 869 -15.22 29.65 4.93
C ASP A 869 -15.30 30.55 6.18
N SER A 870 -14.39 30.37 7.14
CA SER A 870 -14.38 31.09 8.42
C SER A 870 -15.47 30.69 9.43
N THR A 871 -16.32 29.71 9.11
CA THR A 871 -17.29 29.18 10.08
C THR A 871 -16.63 28.23 11.06
N LEU A 872 -17.17 28.19 12.27
CA LEU A 872 -16.77 27.26 13.31
C LEU A 872 -17.97 26.77 14.09
N ARG A 873 -17.96 25.50 14.46
CA ARG A 873 -19.04 24.88 15.24
C ARG A 873 -18.48 23.97 16.30
N MET A 874 -19.12 24.01 17.46
CA MET A 874 -18.79 23.16 18.60
C MET A 874 -19.89 22.12 18.79
N TYR A 875 -19.49 20.86 18.87
CA TYR A 875 -20.34 19.71 19.05
C TYR A 875 -20.06 19.06 20.40
N GLN A 876 -21.08 18.44 20.97
CA GLN A 876 -20.94 17.38 21.95
C GLN A 876 -21.11 16.04 21.23
N TYR A 877 -20.16 15.13 21.45
CA TYR A 877 -20.21 13.75 21.03
C TYR A 877 -20.29 12.83 22.25
N CYS A 878 -21.34 12.00 22.33
CA CYS A 878 -21.61 11.05 23.40
C CYS A 878 -21.45 9.62 22.87
N PRO A 879 -20.33 8.94 23.17
CA PRO A 879 -20.10 7.55 22.75
C PRO A 879 -21.26 6.61 23.13
N GLY A 880 -21.66 5.73 22.20
CA GLY A 880 -22.65 4.67 22.44
C GLY A 880 -24.12 5.09 22.52
N GLN A 881 -24.47 6.35 22.21
CA GLN A 881 -25.87 6.83 22.20
C GLN A 881 -26.46 6.95 20.77
N GLU A 882 -27.76 6.70 20.60
CA GLU A 882 -28.45 6.79 19.28
C GLU A 882 -28.42 8.20 18.67
N ASN A 883 -28.42 9.26 19.50
CA ASN A 883 -28.19 10.65 19.09
C ASN A 883 -26.87 11.16 19.66
N SER A 884 -25.78 10.50 19.25
CA SER A 884 -24.46 10.78 19.80
C SER A 884 -23.96 12.20 19.52
N TRP A 885 -24.52 12.94 18.56
CA TRP A 885 -24.06 14.29 18.21
C TRP A 885 -25.08 15.38 18.56
N ARG A 886 -24.58 16.48 19.14
CA ARG A 886 -25.37 17.69 19.41
C ARG A 886 -24.54 18.93 19.16
N ILE A 887 -25.10 19.92 18.46
CA ILE A 887 -24.46 21.24 18.31
C ILE A 887 -24.66 22.04 19.60
N LEU A 888 -23.56 22.54 20.16
CA LEU A 888 -23.55 23.39 21.35
C LEU A 888 -23.48 24.88 20.96
N MET A 889 -22.60 25.19 20.02
CA MET A 889 -22.30 26.55 19.61
C MET A 889 -22.01 26.67 18.11
N VAL A 890 -22.39 27.81 17.53
CA VAL A 890 -22.09 28.17 16.14
C VAL A 890 -21.48 29.57 16.13
N GLY A 891 -20.40 29.73 15.37
CA GLY A 891 -19.70 30.98 15.22
C GLY A 891 -19.22 31.21 13.79
N ASN A 892 -18.86 32.46 13.54
CA ASN A 892 -18.12 32.85 12.34
C ASN A 892 -17.01 33.80 12.79
N TYR A 893 -15.81 33.60 12.25
CA TYR A 893 -14.70 34.48 12.54
C TYR A 893 -14.81 35.76 11.70
N LEU A 894 -14.54 35.66 10.40
CA LEU A 894 -14.64 36.72 9.39
C LEU A 894 -14.92 36.06 8.03
N THR A 895 -14.02 36.24 7.06
CA THR A 895 -14.01 35.58 5.75
C THR A 895 -12.71 34.80 5.50
N SER A 896 -11.69 35.03 6.33
CA SER A 896 -10.40 34.33 6.26
C SER A 896 -10.59 32.85 6.57
N CYS A 897 -9.91 31.98 5.83
CA CYS A 897 -9.88 30.55 6.15
C CYS A 897 -9.22 30.35 7.52
N LEU A 898 -9.87 29.61 8.41
CA LEU A 898 -9.32 29.24 9.71
C LEU A 898 -8.47 27.98 9.55
N THR A 899 -7.22 28.03 9.99
CA THR A 899 -6.23 26.97 9.77
C THR A 899 -5.88 26.21 11.04
N GLN A 900 -6.13 26.78 12.23
CA GLN A 900 -5.85 26.16 13.51
C GLN A 900 -7.01 26.39 14.50
N CYS A 901 -7.23 25.39 15.36
CA CYS A 901 -8.26 25.38 16.39
C CYS A 901 -7.70 24.71 17.65
N LEU A 902 -7.91 25.30 18.81
CA LEU A 902 -7.41 24.77 20.08
C LEU A 902 -8.30 25.15 21.25
N HIS A 903 -8.80 24.14 21.96
CA HIS A 903 -9.38 24.35 23.29
C HIS A 903 -8.30 24.60 24.33
N VAL A 904 -8.53 25.58 25.20
CA VAL A 904 -7.64 25.88 26.31
C VAL A 904 -8.41 26.04 27.63
N ASN A 905 -7.81 25.56 28.71
CA ASN A 905 -8.30 25.77 30.07
C ASN A 905 -7.57 26.97 30.67
N THR A 906 -8.30 27.94 31.20
CA THR A 906 -7.74 29.16 31.81
C THR A 906 -8.08 29.24 33.30
N PHE A 907 -7.44 30.18 33.99
CA PHE A 907 -7.60 30.44 35.43
C PHE A 907 -9.07 30.37 35.91
N GLY A 908 -9.32 29.59 36.97
CA GLY A 908 -10.63 29.46 37.61
C GLY A 908 -11.63 28.54 36.90
N GLN A 909 -11.16 27.58 36.09
CA GLN A 909 -11.97 26.68 35.24
C GLN A 909 -12.73 27.39 34.10
N ALA A 910 -12.45 28.67 33.82
CA ALA A 910 -12.98 29.33 32.65
C ALA A 910 -12.33 28.73 31.38
N GLN A 911 -13.15 28.28 30.44
CA GLN A 911 -12.68 27.67 29.20
C GLN A 911 -12.53 28.75 28.13
N SER A 912 -11.60 28.58 27.20
CA SER A 912 -11.49 29.44 26.01
C SER A 912 -11.16 28.60 24.78
N LEU A 913 -11.46 29.12 23.61
CA LEU A 913 -11.08 28.59 22.32
C LEU A 913 -10.15 29.59 21.65
N ILE A 914 -9.05 29.09 21.09
CA ILE A 914 -8.10 29.86 20.30
C ILE A 914 -8.18 29.37 18.86
N THR A 915 -8.27 30.31 17.91
CA THR A 915 -8.17 30.00 16.48
C THR A 915 -7.09 30.83 15.82
N ALA A 916 -6.55 30.31 14.71
CA ALA A 916 -5.67 31.06 13.82
C ALA A 916 -6.13 30.89 12.37
N GLY A 917 -5.78 31.84 11.50
CA GLY A 917 -6.22 31.82 10.12
C GLY A 917 -5.19 32.35 9.12
N THR A 918 -5.63 32.43 7.87
CA THR A 918 -4.80 32.87 6.73
C THR A 918 -4.37 34.33 6.77
N ASP A 919 -4.94 35.13 7.67
CA ASP A 919 -4.62 36.55 7.85
C ASP A 919 -3.52 36.81 8.89
N GLY A 920 -2.96 35.75 9.49
CA GLY A 920 -1.87 35.84 10.47
C GLY A 920 -2.29 36.28 11.86
N TYR A 921 -3.59 36.32 12.14
CA TYR A 921 -4.13 36.62 13.46
C TYR A 921 -4.39 35.36 14.28
N VAL A 922 -4.18 35.49 15.59
CA VAL A 922 -4.72 34.58 16.60
C VAL A 922 -5.93 35.25 17.25
N ALA A 923 -7.07 34.55 17.29
CA ALA A 923 -8.33 35.04 17.86
C ALA A 923 -8.73 34.23 19.11
N PHE A 924 -9.28 34.91 20.11
CA PHE A 924 -9.65 34.33 21.40
C PHE A 924 -11.17 34.39 21.60
N PHE A 925 -11.75 33.27 21.97
CA PHE A 925 -13.18 33.07 22.20
C PHE A 925 -13.40 32.56 23.63
N PRO A 926 -13.89 33.40 24.57
CA PRO A 926 -14.18 32.95 25.92
C PRO A 926 -15.42 32.05 25.92
N LEU A 927 -15.35 30.95 26.67
CA LEU A 927 -16.43 29.98 26.83
C LEU A 927 -16.97 30.06 28.26
N HIS A 928 -18.23 30.45 28.41
CA HIS A 928 -18.87 30.55 29.72
C HIS A 928 -19.42 29.18 30.15
N THR A 929 -18.89 28.64 31.25
CA THR A 929 -19.17 27.29 31.79
C THR A 929 -20.64 27.04 32.15
N GLY A 930 -21.46 28.08 32.32
CA GLY A 930 -22.87 27.96 32.68
C GLY A 930 -23.85 27.69 31.53
N SER A 931 -23.43 27.70 30.26
CA SER A 931 -24.34 27.67 29.10
C SER A 931 -24.40 26.34 28.32
N LEU A 932 -23.60 25.34 28.70
CA LEU A 932 -23.52 24.07 27.96
C LEU A 932 -24.59 23.04 28.40
N ALA A 933 -25.25 23.30 29.53
CA ALA A 933 -26.31 22.44 30.04
C ALA A 933 -27.70 23.00 29.66
N VAL A 934 -28.46 22.21 28.89
CA VAL A 934 -29.93 22.28 28.73
C VAL A 934 -30.53 23.29 27.72
N ALA A 935 -29.76 24.11 26.99
CA ALA A 935 -30.36 25.01 25.98
C ALA A 935 -30.84 24.25 24.71
N ALA A 936 -32.08 24.48 24.26
CA ALA A 936 -32.66 23.82 23.08
C ALA A 936 -32.08 24.32 21.74
N GLU A 937 -31.56 25.55 21.71
CA GLU A 937 -30.97 26.20 20.53
C GLU A 937 -29.45 26.37 20.71
N PRO A 938 -28.64 26.22 19.64
CA PRO A 938 -27.21 26.48 19.69
C PRO A 938 -26.91 27.93 20.08
N SER A 939 -25.94 28.12 20.98
CA SER A 939 -25.53 29.47 21.38
C SER A 939 -24.50 30.07 20.40
N GLY A 940 -24.40 31.40 20.37
CA GLY A 940 -23.50 32.11 19.46
C GLY A 940 -22.06 32.17 19.98
N LEU A 941 -21.09 31.71 19.19
CA LEU A 941 -19.66 31.77 19.49
C LEU A 941 -19.04 33.01 18.86
N LYS A 942 -18.52 33.93 19.69
CA LYS A 942 -17.92 35.20 19.26
C LYS A 942 -16.54 35.38 19.86
N TRP A 943 -15.60 35.84 19.04
CA TRP A 943 -14.28 36.23 19.52
C TRP A 943 -14.37 37.58 20.24
N THR A 944 -13.51 37.79 21.22
CA THR A 944 -13.42 39.04 22.00
C THR A 944 -12.13 39.80 21.74
N HIS A 945 -11.05 39.09 21.38
CA HIS A 945 -9.75 39.68 21.13
C HIS A 945 -9.06 38.98 19.95
N ARG A 946 -8.24 39.74 19.21
CA ARG A 946 -7.37 39.23 18.15
C ARG A 946 -6.01 39.92 18.19
N ALA A 947 -4.95 39.15 18.02
CA ALA A 947 -3.57 39.64 17.97
C ALA A 947 -2.95 39.25 16.63
N LYS A 948 -2.32 40.21 15.94
CA LYS A 948 -1.56 39.91 14.71
C LYS A 948 -0.20 39.35 15.11
N ILE A 949 0.07 38.11 14.74
CA ILE A 949 1.32 37.42 15.10
C ILE A 949 2.22 37.33 13.85
N HIS A 950 1.66 36.85 12.75
CA HIS A 950 2.37 36.64 11.48
C HIS A 950 1.89 37.63 10.41
N GLN A 951 2.67 37.78 9.35
CA GLN A 951 2.30 38.56 8.18
C GLN A 951 1.16 37.88 7.39
N ASN A 952 1.23 36.54 7.29
CA ASN A 952 0.37 35.66 6.51
C ASN A 952 -0.12 34.46 7.36
N THR A 953 -0.64 33.43 6.71
CA THR A 953 -1.16 32.20 7.32
C THR A 953 -0.31 31.62 8.44
N ILE A 954 -0.98 31.25 9.53
CA ILE A 954 -0.40 30.43 10.60
C ILE A 954 -0.70 28.96 10.29
N HIS A 955 0.33 28.17 9.99
CA HIS A 955 0.19 26.76 9.57
C HIS A 955 0.18 25.79 10.75
N SER A 956 0.89 26.12 11.83
CA SER A 956 1.03 25.24 12.99
C SER A 956 1.02 26.05 14.29
N MET A 957 0.36 25.52 15.32
CA MET A 957 0.19 26.18 16.61
C MET A 957 0.27 25.18 17.76
N LYS A 958 1.08 25.46 18.78
CA LYS A 958 1.20 24.64 19.99
C LYS A 958 1.22 25.48 21.27
N PRO A 959 0.40 25.16 22.28
CA PRO A 959 0.43 25.83 23.58
C PRO A 959 1.37 25.12 24.57
N HIS A 960 1.94 25.86 25.51
CA HIS A 960 2.56 25.34 26.73
C HIS A 960 2.22 26.24 27.92
N TRP A 961 1.74 25.66 29.00
CA TRP A 961 1.34 26.39 30.20
C TRP A 961 2.48 26.42 31.21
N PHE A 962 2.89 27.60 31.65
CA PHE A 962 3.85 27.77 32.75
C PHE A 962 3.16 27.73 34.13
N ASP A 963 1.93 28.24 34.18
CA ASP A 963 1.02 28.23 35.32
C ASP A 963 -0.44 28.35 34.82
N ASP A 964 -1.44 28.41 35.70
CA ASP A 964 -2.86 28.50 35.32
C ASP A 964 -3.26 29.82 34.62
N LYS A 965 -2.33 30.78 34.49
CA LYS A 965 -2.58 32.14 33.97
C LYS A 965 -1.71 32.48 32.77
N THR A 966 -0.60 31.79 32.54
CA THR A 966 0.43 32.18 31.59
C THR A 966 0.77 31.03 30.66
N CYS A 967 0.54 31.24 29.38
CA CYS A 967 0.79 30.27 28.32
C CYS A 967 1.77 30.83 27.29
N LEU A 968 2.74 30.01 26.87
CA LEU A 968 3.49 30.20 25.64
C LEU A 968 2.73 29.57 24.47
N LEU A 969 2.32 30.39 23.52
CA LEU A 969 1.78 29.96 22.23
C LEU A 969 2.89 30.04 21.18
N LEU A 970 3.34 28.88 20.73
CA LEU A 970 4.32 28.73 19.66
C LEU A 970 3.60 28.62 18.31
N THR A 971 3.97 29.45 17.34
CA THR A 971 3.37 29.43 16.01
C THR A 971 4.40 29.45 14.89
N GLY A 972 4.10 28.70 13.83
CA GLY A 972 4.83 28.68 12.56
C GLY A 972 4.00 29.31 11.46
N GLY A 973 4.60 30.22 10.69
CA GLY A 973 3.91 30.97 9.65
C GLY A 973 4.40 30.69 8.23
N ASP A 974 3.54 31.02 7.27
CA ASP A 974 3.84 31.03 5.83
C ASP A 974 4.89 32.09 5.46
N ASP A 975 5.04 33.10 6.31
CA ASP A 975 6.08 34.14 6.28
C ASP A 975 7.43 33.66 6.84
N ASN A 976 7.67 32.34 6.77
CA ASN A 976 8.91 31.66 7.12
C ASN A 976 9.48 32.02 8.51
N ALA A 977 8.62 32.47 9.41
CA ALA A 977 8.94 32.90 10.76
C ALA A 977 8.41 31.92 11.81
N VAL A 978 9.07 31.92 12.96
CA VAL A 978 8.61 31.24 14.18
C VAL A 978 8.33 32.30 15.22
N ALA A 979 7.16 32.29 15.83
CA ALA A 979 6.78 33.24 16.87
C ALA A 979 6.55 32.55 18.22
N PHE A 980 7.10 33.17 19.26
CA PHE A 980 7.00 32.78 20.66
C PHE A 980 6.13 33.81 21.37
N THR A 981 4.84 33.49 21.54
CA THR A 981 3.85 34.44 22.05
C THR A 981 3.46 34.11 23.48
N VAL A 982 3.69 35.03 24.42
CA VAL A 982 3.22 34.90 25.81
C VAL A 982 1.80 35.46 25.91
N CYS A 983 0.87 34.62 26.34
CA CYS A 983 -0.52 34.95 26.64
C CYS A 983 -0.73 34.89 28.15
N ALA A 984 -1.06 36.01 28.77
CA ALA A 984 -1.27 36.12 30.22
C ALA A 984 -2.71 36.56 30.55
N TRP A 985 -3.44 35.76 31.33
CA TRP A 985 -4.80 36.07 31.78
C TRP A 985 -4.79 36.73 33.15
N SER A 986 -5.52 37.84 33.29
CA SER A 986 -5.71 38.51 34.58
C SER A 986 -7.09 38.17 35.16
N ALA A 987 -7.20 38.08 36.50
CA ALA A 987 -8.47 37.78 37.17
C ALA A 987 -9.57 38.84 36.93
N ALA A 988 -9.20 40.03 36.42
CA ALA A 988 -10.11 41.14 36.15
C ALA A 988 -10.55 41.26 34.68
N GLN A 989 -9.91 40.54 33.75
CA GLN A 989 -10.15 40.66 32.31
C GLN A 989 -10.42 39.29 31.68
N GLY A 990 -11.50 39.16 30.91
CA GLY A 990 -11.83 37.93 30.16
C GLY A 990 -10.98 37.72 28.90
N THR A 991 -9.99 38.58 28.65
CA THR A 991 -9.11 38.56 27.47
C THR A 991 -7.65 38.51 27.91
N PRO A 992 -6.78 37.70 27.26
CA PRO A 992 -5.38 37.66 27.59
C PRO A 992 -4.63 38.92 27.12
N GLN A 993 -3.61 39.31 27.87
CA GLN A 993 -2.54 40.15 27.35
C GLN A 993 -1.63 39.29 26.46
N VAL A 994 -1.36 39.75 25.24
CA VAL A 994 -0.59 39.02 24.24
C VAL A 994 0.70 39.78 23.91
N ASN A 995 1.85 39.15 24.12
CA ASN A 995 3.17 39.70 23.81
C ASN A 995 3.96 38.70 22.97
N THR A 996 4.49 39.11 21.82
CA THR A 996 5.10 38.21 20.83
C THR A 996 6.55 38.54 20.57
N LEU A 997 7.41 37.53 20.66
CA LEU A 997 8.77 37.52 20.13
C LEU A 997 8.76 36.73 18.81
N ILE A 998 8.96 37.41 17.68
CA ILE A 998 9.01 36.76 16.37
C ILE A 998 10.46 36.67 15.89
N ILE A 999 10.85 35.48 15.42
CA ILE A 999 12.12 35.25 14.72
C ILE A 999 11.83 35.22 13.22
N PRO A 1000 12.03 36.33 12.49
CA PRO A 1000 11.81 36.36 11.05
C PRO A 1000 12.87 35.49 10.34
N ARG A 1001 12.50 34.87 9.21
CA ARG A 1001 13.39 33.99 8.44
C ARG A 1001 14.01 32.88 9.32
N ALA A 1002 13.24 32.39 10.28
CA ALA A 1002 13.62 31.22 11.07
C ALA A 1002 13.86 30.02 10.14
N HIS A 1003 13.09 29.92 9.06
CA HIS A 1003 13.25 29.01 7.93
C HIS A 1003 13.33 29.77 6.59
N THR A 1004 13.70 29.10 5.50
CA THR A 1004 13.72 29.68 4.15
C THR A 1004 12.39 29.51 3.41
N ALA A 1005 11.47 28.68 3.94
CA ALA A 1005 10.12 28.46 3.42
C ALA A 1005 9.08 28.47 4.56
N ALA A 1006 7.81 28.23 4.23
CA ALA A 1006 6.70 28.19 5.19
C ALA A 1006 6.96 27.19 6.33
N VAL A 1007 6.80 27.63 7.58
CA VAL A 1007 6.97 26.76 8.76
C VAL A 1007 5.70 25.94 8.95
N THR A 1008 5.81 24.64 8.71
CA THR A 1008 4.67 23.70 8.67
C THR A 1008 4.52 22.90 9.96
N GLY A 1009 5.56 22.82 10.79
CA GLY A 1009 5.49 22.10 12.06
C GLY A 1009 6.23 22.82 13.17
N VAL A 1010 5.59 22.85 14.34
CA VAL A 1010 6.17 23.27 15.61
C VAL A 1010 5.76 22.27 16.68
N GLU A 1011 6.69 21.87 17.56
CA GLU A 1011 6.42 20.90 18.62
C GLU A 1011 7.28 21.16 19.86
N ILE A 1012 6.75 20.80 21.02
CA ILE A 1012 7.42 20.98 22.32
C ILE A 1012 7.76 19.59 22.87
N LEU A 1013 9.05 19.28 23.02
CA LEU A 1013 9.54 17.91 23.23
C LEU A 1013 9.63 17.54 24.71
N ALA A 1014 10.23 18.41 25.49
CA ALA A 1014 10.45 18.19 26.90
C ALA A 1014 10.59 19.52 27.65
N SER A 1015 10.22 19.47 28.92
CA SER A 1015 10.49 20.51 29.91
C SER A 1015 11.47 19.91 30.92
N SER A 1016 12.72 20.38 30.92
CA SER A 1016 13.72 19.93 31.91
C SER A 1016 13.43 20.54 33.30
N THR A 1017 12.79 21.71 33.30
CA THR A 1017 12.14 22.38 34.44
C THR A 1017 10.94 23.18 33.91
N SER A 1018 10.00 23.61 34.76
CA SER A 1018 8.87 24.46 34.35
C SER A 1018 9.27 25.78 33.66
N LYS A 1019 10.57 26.13 33.65
CA LYS A 1019 11.10 27.35 33.03
C LYS A 1019 11.91 27.10 31.75
N VAL A 1020 12.28 25.87 31.42
CA VAL A 1020 13.15 25.56 30.27
C VAL A 1020 12.51 24.50 29.39
N LEU A 1021 12.30 24.85 28.12
CA LEU A 1021 11.63 24.04 27.12
C LEU A 1021 12.56 23.75 25.95
N THR A 1022 12.53 22.52 25.48
CA THR A 1022 13.12 22.14 24.18
C THR A 1022 12.02 22.12 23.15
N VAL A 1023 12.20 22.90 22.09
CA VAL A 1023 11.24 23.10 21.01
C VAL A 1023 11.85 22.64 19.69
N ALA A 1024 11.07 21.99 18.85
CA ALA A 1024 11.46 21.63 17.50
C ALA A 1024 10.57 22.35 16.47
N THR A 1025 11.17 22.78 15.37
CA THR A 1025 10.44 23.36 14.23
C THR A 1025 10.90 22.75 12.93
N THR A 1026 10.00 22.67 11.96
CA THR A 1026 10.29 22.16 10.62
C THR A 1026 9.49 22.93 9.57
N SER A 1027 9.89 22.80 8.32
CA SER A 1027 9.36 23.57 7.20
C SER A 1027 9.62 22.85 5.88
N ILE A 1028 8.96 23.31 4.83
CA ILE A 1028 9.11 22.87 3.44
C ILE A 1028 10.59 22.96 2.97
N ASP A 1029 11.43 23.77 3.61
CA ASP A 1029 12.86 23.84 3.33
C ASP A 1029 13.66 22.60 3.77
N GLN A 1030 13.03 21.64 4.47
CA GLN A 1030 13.56 20.33 4.89
C GLN A 1030 14.62 20.29 6.03
N PRO A 1031 14.82 21.29 6.92
CA PRO A 1031 15.55 21.12 8.16
C PRO A 1031 14.63 21.03 9.38
N VAL A 1032 14.98 20.13 10.29
CA VAL A 1032 14.53 20.12 11.67
C VAL A 1032 15.44 21.01 12.51
N LYS A 1033 14.89 22.08 13.08
CA LYS A 1033 15.62 23.01 13.97
C LYS A 1033 15.21 22.79 15.41
N ILE A 1034 16.19 22.70 16.28
CA ILE A 1034 15.99 22.57 17.72
C ILE A 1034 16.30 23.90 18.39
N TRP A 1035 15.42 24.32 19.29
CA TRP A 1035 15.48 25.57 20.03
C TRP A 1035 15.38 25.27 21.52
N GLN A 1036 16.08 26.06 22.32
CA GLN A 1036 15.90 26.11 23.75
C GLN A 1036 15.19 27.41 24.11
N VAL A 1037 14.11 27.30 24.88
CA VAL A 1037 13.32 28.44 25.34
C VAL A 1037 13.36 28.48 26.86
N CYS A 1038 13.84 29.57 27.43
CA CYS A 1038 13.82 29.81 28.85
C CYS A 1038 12.86 30.96 29.18
N TYR A 1039 12.02 30.79 30.19
CA TYR A 1039 11.07 31.81 30.64
C TYR A 1039 11.26 32.19 32.11
N ASP A 1040 11.60 33.45 32.36
CA ASP A 1040 11.63 34.05 33.69
C ASP A 1040 10.31 34.77 34.00
N MET A 1041 9.45 34.10 34.77
CA MET A 1041 8.15 34.63 35.23
C MET A 1041 8.24 35.91 36.08
N SER A 1042 9.44 36.31 36.55
CA SER A 1042 9.61 37.56 37.30
C SER A 1042 9.58 38.80 36.39
N LEU A 1043 9.78 38.62 35.08
CA LEU A 1043 9.77 39.68 34.08
C LEU A 1043 8.47 39.63 33.26
N PRO A 1044 7.96 40.78 32.80
CA PRO A 1044 6.69 40.85 32.07
C PRO A 1044 6.83 40.39 30.61
N GLY A 1045 5.87 39.58 30.15
CA GLY A 1045 5.69 39.26 28.73
C GLY A 1045 6.94 38.66 28.09
N ILE A 1046 7.43 39.27 27.01
CA ILE A 1046 8.59 38.76 26.26
C ILE A 1046 9.94 39.12 26.90
N ASP A 1047 9.99 40.05 27.84
CA ASP A 1047 11.25 40.43 28.50
C ASP A 1047 11.81 39.27 29.35
N GLY A 1048 10.94 38.33 29.75
CA GLY A 1048 11.32 37.08 30.42
C GLY A 1048 11.74 35.95 29.48
N LEU A 1049 11.60 36.10 28.16
CA LEU A 1049 11.90 35.04 27.19
C LEU A 1049 13.33 35.11 26.66
N ILE A 1050 14.04 33.99 26.75
CA ILE A 1050 15.33 33.77 26.07
C ILE A 1050 15.15 32.58 25.13
N VAL A 1051 15.38 32.80 23.83
CA VAL A 1051 15.26 31.77 22.79
C VAL A 1051 16.60 31.60 22.09
N GLU A 1052 17.11 30.38 22.04
CA GLU A 1052 18.39 30.05 21.41
C GLU A 1052 18.25 28.84 20.49
N ARG A 1053 18.72 28.94 19.23
CA ARG A 1053 18.77 27.79 18.32
C ARG A 1053 19.95 26.90 18.67
N LYS A 1054 19.67 25.65 19.03
CA LYS A 1054 20.66 24.63 19.42
C LYS A 1054 21.03 23.66 18.29
N GLY A 1055 20.15 23.47 17.30
CA GLY A 1055 20.37 22.51 16.22
C GLY A 1055 19.72 22.92 14.90
N ASN A 1056 20.28 22.41 13.80
CA ASN A 1056 19.77 22.57 12.44
C ASN A 1056 20.17 21.33 11.63
N HIS A 1057 19.23 20.42 11.41
CA HIS A 1057 19.49 19.09 10.88
C HIS A 1057 18.64 18.86 9.63
N PRO A 1058 19.22 18.56 8.46
CA PRO A 1058 18.44 18.27 7.26
C PRO A 1058 17.70 16.93 7.41
N THR A 1059 16.42 16.91 7.06
CA THR A 1059 15.62 15.69 6.87
C THR A 1059 15.58 15.30 5.41
N ALA A 1060 15.45 14.01 5.13
CA ALA A 1060 15.23 13.49 3.78
C ALA A 1060 13.75 13.59 3.34
N VAL A 1061 12.84 13.99 4.23
CA VAL A 1061 11.42 14.13 3.94
C VAL A 1061 11.19 15.41 3.15
N ALA A 1062 10.77 15.27 1.90
CA ALA A 1062 10.35 16.40 1.07
C ALA A 1062 8.92 16.86 1.41
N ASP A 1063 8.57 18.09 1.03
CA ASP A 1063 7.26 18.72 1.30
C ASP A 1063 6.77 18.50 2.75
N VAL A 1064 7.66 18.79 3.71
CA VAL A 1064 7.39 18.55 5.12
C VAL A 1064 6.08 19.24 5.51
N SER A 1065 5.14 18.43 5.97
CA SER A 1065 3.77 18.84 6.28
C SER A 1065 3.49 18.86 7.77
N GLY A 1066 4.27 18.14 8.59
CA GLY A 1066 4.05 18.08 10.04
C GLY A 1066 5.22 17.53 10.84
N LEU A 1067 5.11 17.69 12.16
CA LEU A 1067 6.07 17.27 13.17
C LEU A 1067 5.30 16.88 14.43
N ALA A 1068 5.71 15.81 15.09
CA ALA A 1068 5.18 15.42 16.40
C ALA A 1068 6.28 14.83 17.29
N ALA A 1069 6.07 14.87 18.61
CA ALA A 1069 6.93 14.20 19.58
C ALA A 1069 6.50 12.73 19.71
N LEU A 1070 7.40 11.78 19.45
CA LEU A 1070 7.17 10.35 19.71
C LEU A 1070 7.27 10.01 21.18
N ASN A 1071 8.17 10.71 21.87
CA ASN A 1071 8.43 10.64 23.30
C ASN A 1071 9.18 11.91 23.71
N ALA A 1072 9.59 12.01 24.98
CA ALA A 1072 10.28 13.20 25.50
C ALA A 1072 11.63 13.50 24.80
N SER A 1073 12.22 12.52 24.12
CA SER A 1073 13.54 12.62 23.50
C SER A 1073 13.54 12.40 21.98
N SER A 1074 12.41 12.09 21.34
CA SER A 1074 12.38 11.80 19.89
C SER A 1074 11.26 12.54 19.19
N VAL A 1075 11.56 13.03 17.99
CA VAL A 1075 10.59 13.65 17.07
C VAL A 1075 10.43 12.82 15.82
N ILE A 1076 9.22 12.86 15.28
CA ILE A 1076 8.88 12.32 13.98
C ILE A 1076 8.42 13.45 13.06
N VAL A 1077 8.93 13.44 11.83
CA VAL A 1077 8.62 14.38 10.76
C VAL A 1077 7.86 13.64 9.67
N CYS A 1078 6.86 14.29 9.08
CA CYS A 1078 6.10 13.73 7.95
C CYS A 1078 5.96 14.69 6.78
N GLY A 1079 5.81 14.11 5.58
CA GLY A 1079 5.67 14.78 4.29
C GLY A 1079 5.65 13.72 3.21
N VAL A 1080 6.53 13.81 2.21
CA VAL A 1080 6.84 12.68 1.32
C VAL A 1080 7.78 11.71 2.06
N GLY A 1081 7.17 10.85 2.88
CA GLY A 1081 7.87 9.92 3.77
C GLY A 1081 7.85 10.33 5.24
N LEU A 1082 8.56 9.56 6.06
CA LEU A 1082 8.70 9.73 7.50
C LEU A 1082 10.18 9.77 7.90
N ASP A 1083 10.51 10.51 8.94
CA ASP A 1083 11.87 10.59 9.49
C ASP A 1083 11.86 10.85 10.99
N VAL A 1084 12.73 10.17 11.73
CA VAL A 1084 12.80 10.16 13.20
C VAL A 1084 14.17 10.60 13.67
N TRP A 1085 14.16 11.57 14.60
CA TRP A 1085 15.35 12.14 15.20
C TRP A 1085 15.23 12.06 16.71
N SER A 1086 16.25 11.51 17.37
CA SER A 1086 16.38 11.60 18.83
C SER A 1086 17.26 12.76 19.25
N HIS A 1087 17.02 13.26 20.45
CA HIS A 1087 17.72 14.33 21.11
C HIS A 1087 18.06 13.90 22.54
N SER A 1088 19.35 13.92 22.86
CA SER A 1088 19.85 13.84 24.24
C SER A 1088 20.09 15.25 24.75
N GLY A 1089 19.26 15.73 25.68
CA GLY A 1089 19.36 17.06 26.26
C GLY A 1089 18.74 17.15 27.62
#